data_AF-A0A8H7L509-F1
#
_entry.id   AF-A0A8H7L509-F1
#
_cell.length_a   1.000
_cell.length_b   1.000
_cell.length_c   1.000
_cell.angle_alpha   90.00
_cell.angle_beta   90.00
_cell.angle_gamma   90.00
#
_symmetry.space_group_name_H-M   'P 1'
#
loop_
_entity.id
_entity.type
_entity.pdbx_description
1 polymer ?
#
loop_
_entity_poly.entity_id
_entity_poly.type
_entity_poly.pdbx_seq_one_letter_code
_entity_poly.pdbx_strand_id
1 'polypeptide(L)'
;MRLWKSLGLLALLSPVIGEQTYYTTSTTTLVDALSADPDYTKLLSLLQRARLIPTLNRLNGSTLFAPTNDAIERNKLWSSASTHDNIHEKLRQELFYHLLNYTLSEIPSKGAVEVHKTLHFPQTHVEPPTDEPAPAPPWLPVPGGSLGGQPQRVRLAGKEEGAWAGVDAFGEGGAQIIKEVVHVTNGALYGLSDVLTVPPDLAKVVAHEPSVSYFHKILTPKITHVLNSTSEVTLFLPVDAAWDALHPLERTYLESEFAADDLNRILDMHAVNTKKVTWSDSFPKNITLTTIDGTKIDIVATPGKTTVSSAKLVKPDIYASNGVLHLVSELLIPPGALQLTPEKYLLASNCTKFVSLIHSVNLTHLINSTDVKYTVLAPRDDVLNVLGEDELPEMGSAELKRMLLYHFIPGKWSDKKLKDGVLLETALQDVGLGGGRQVLDVEVSDKEGKNIRFGGAGTIGEHVEANNTLIYYMSRPLVPPSDPLQTILPSLELSSFLAAIFSTSLADILRVAPRTTLLVPHNSAFERLGLLVSAHLLAATSKDDLSAVIQHHAIDGVEYAAALRNGSGLTFPTREGSDIKLERFKTGDDKKLLLSPSGGWAGMRSELMPKNMLTQTGVVHELSDLMIPRSVELTLGKLMKAAKGTTMVSMVTKAGMGWLLNGTAPPDGSPWADAGLTGTGWTLLCPTDDAFKSYNLTSLLADVDALQSIVSQHLIPVSSPVDADSTLPQLLDALNNNRPLSLDDSATYSTLLSPSSAYGDIIVRWENGSYVLGINGARGTNGNADWARVLAWGRSTTGGGIGGVIQIDRLIMPYYPTNWREYGVPVVVGILGVALICAFFLGVRAVWRKDATEATYEPVGGFGRDDIDDP
;
A
#
# COMPACT_ATOMS: atom_id res chain seq x y z
N MET A 1 -85.98 -20.18 -76.16
CA MET A 1 -86.45 -19.19 -77.17
C MET A 1 -85.27 -18.28 -77.45
N ARG A 2 -84.69 -18.08 -78.63
CA ARG A 2 -84.88 -18.43 -80.05
C ARG A 2 -83.43 -18.36 -80.60
N LEU A 3 -82.86 -19.40 -81.21
CA LEU A 3 -82.99 -19.78 -82.63
C LEU A 3 -82.70 -18.64 -83.62
N TRP A 4 -81.74 -18.95 -84.50
CA TRP A 4 -81.63 -18.56 -85.91
C TRP A 4 -80.92 -17.24 -86.25
N LYS A 5 -79.77 -17.35 -86.95
CA LYS A 5 -79.60 -17.24 -88.43
C LYS A 5 -79.32 -15.77 -88.78
N SER A 6 -78.44 -15.38 -89.70
CA SER A 6 -77.67 -16.09 -90.71
C SER A 6 -77.04 -15.07 -91.66
N LEU A 7 -76.03 -15.53 -92.44
CA LEU A 7 -75.57 -15.01 -93.75
C LEU A 7 -74.89 -13.63 -93.72
N GLY A 8 -73.70 -13.42 -94.27
CA GLY A 8 -73.12 -13.79 -95.58
C GLY A 8 -72.59 -12.46 -96.18
N LEU A 9 -71.63 -12.31 -97.09
CA LEU A 9 -70.91 -13.12 -98.08
C LEU A 9 -69.90 -12.09 -98.70
N LEU A 10 -68.59 -12.31 -98.88
CA LEU A 10 -67.87 -12.81 -100.08
C LEU A 10 -66.39 -12.43 -99.83
N ALA A 11 -65.39 -13.33 -99.77
CA ALA A 11 -64.85 -14.26 -100.75
C ALA A 11 -63.61 -13.71 -101.49
N LEU A 12 -62.47 -14.39 -101.33
CA LEU A 12 -61.51 -14.68 -102.40
C LEU A 12 -60.73 -15.96 -102.02
N LEU A 13 -60.71 -16.90 -102.97
CA LEU A 13 -60.28 -18.30 -102.85
C LEU A 13 -58.76 -18.51 -102.87
N SER A 14 -58.30 -19.62 -102.27
CA SER A 14 -57.38 -20.61 -102.88
C SER A 14 -57.19 -21.86 -101.97
N PRO A 15 -56.75 -23.02 -102.50
CA PRO A 15 -57.25 -24.34 -102.10
C PRO A 15 -56.46 -25.05 -100.99
N VAL A 16 -57.14 -26.04 -100.40
CA VAL A 16 -56.66 -27.01 -99.40
C VAL A 16 -55.77 -28.06 -100.06
N ILE A 17 -54.57 -28.25 -99.52
CA ILE A 17 -53.86 -29.54 -99.49
C ILE A 17 -53.75 -29.90 -98.01
N GLY A 18 -54.28 -31.05 -97.62
CA GLY A 18 -54.13 -31.58 -96.27
C GLY A 18 -52.75 -32.19 -96.08
N GLU A 19 -51.99 -31.68 -95.13
CA GLU A 19 -50.87 -32.39 -94.53
C GLU A 19 -51.32 -32.95 -93.18
N GLN A 20 -51.19 -34.27 -93.03
CA GLN A 20 -51.30 -34.94 -91.75
C GLN A 20 -50.18 -34.43 -90.83
N THR A 21 -50.54 -33.72 -89.76
CA THR A 21 -49.61 -33.48 -88.65
C THR A 21 -49.62 -34.71 -87.75
N TYR A 22 -48.56 -35.50 -87.86
CA TYR A 22 -48.24 -36.53 -86.87
C TYR A 22 -47.91 -35.82 -85.55
N TYR A 23 -48.65 -36.13 -84.48
CA TYR A 23 -48.26 -35.75 -83.13
C TYR A 23 -47.07 -36.60 -82.71
N THR A 24 -45.86 -36.05 -82.76
CA THR A 24 -44.72 -36.55 -82.01
C THR A 24 -44.79 -35.98 -80.60
N THR A 25 -45.23 -36.78 -79.63
CA THR A 25 -45.01 -36.50 -78.20
C THR A 25 -43.50 -36.61 -77.92
N SER A 26 -42.79 -35.49 -78.00
CA SER A 26 -41.41 -35.38 -77.51
C SER A 26 -41.44 -35.28 -75.98
N THR A 27 -40.98 -36.32 -75.31
CA THR A 27 -40.72 -36.30 -73.86
C THR A 27 -39.50 -35.44 -73.60
N THR A 28 -39.69 -34.17 -73.25
CA THR A 28 -38.59 -33.26 -72.88
C THR A 28 -38.08 -33.58 -71.48
N THR A 29 -36.77 -33.70 -71.32
CA THR A 29 -36.11 -33.85 -70.00
C THR A 29 -35.66 -32.49 -69.46
N LEU A 30 -35.26 -32.42 -68.18
CA LEU A 30 -34.66 -31.22 -67.56
C LEU A 30 -33.47 -30.69 -68.35
N VAL A 31 -32.62 -31.59 -68.87
CA VAL A 31 -31.44 -31.20 -69.67
C VAL A 31 -31.86 -30.64 -71.02
N ASP A 32 -32.90 -31.21 -71.65
CA ASP A 32 -33.44 -30.70 -72.91
C ASP A 32 -34.08 -29.32 -72.72
N ALA A 33 -34.80 -29.10 -71.61
CA ALA A 33 -35.40 -27.80 -71.28
C ALA A 33 -34.33 -26.73 -71.00
N LEU A 34 -33.24 -27.08 -70.28
CA LEU A 34 -32.10 -26.19 -70.10
C LEU A 34 -31.39 -25.87 -71.41
N SER A 35 -31.27 -26.84 -72.33
CA SER A 35 -30.62 -26.64 -73.63
C SER A 35 -31.49 -25.86 -74.62
N ALA A 36 -32.81 -25.85 -74.44
CA ALA A 36 -33.75 -25.14 -75.31
C ALA A 36 -33.77 -23.62 -75.05
N ASP A 37 -33.37 -23.18 -73.86
CA ASP A 37 -33.42 -21.78 -73.44
C ASP A 37 -32.02 -21.14 -73.43
N PRO A 38 -31.80 -20.02 -74.16
CA PRO A 38 -30.49 -19.37 -74.25
C PRO A 38 -29.96 -18.86 -72.90
N ASP A 39 -30.84 -18.60 -71.93
CA ASP A 39 -30.47 -18.02 -70.63
C ASP A 39 -29.85 -19.03 -69.65
N TYR A 40 -29.73 -20.30 -70.02
CA TYR A 40 -29.14 -21.35 -69.17
C TYR A 40 -27.86 -21.98 -69.72
N THR A 41 -27.30 -21.44 -70.81
CA THR A 41 -26.08 -21.97 -71.44
C THR A 41 -24.90 -22.06 -70.47
N LYS A 42 -24.73 -21.08 -69.58
CA LYS A 42 -23.67 -21.12 -68.55
C LYS A 42 -23.93 -22.17 -67.49
N LEU A 43 -25.18 -22.28 -67.01
CA LEU A 43 -25.58 -23.31 -66.04
C LEU A 43 -25.33 -24.71 -66.60
N LEU A 44 -25.68 -24.94 -67.88
CA LEU A 44 -25.45 -26.21 -68.55
C LEU A 44 -23.95 -26.55 -68.62
N SER A 45 -23.09 -25.57 -68.91
CA SER A 45 -21.63 -25.75 -68.88
C SER A 45 -21.11 -26.15 -67.49
N LEU A 46 -21.67 -25.56 -66.42
CA LEU A 46 -21.29 -25.88 -65.04
C LEU A 46 -21.76 -27.28 -64.63
N LEU A 47 -22.98 -27.67 -65.03
CA LEU A 47 -23.51 -29.02 -64.81
C LEU A 47 -22.69 -30.10 -65.54
N GLN A 48 -22.23 -29.80 -66.75
CA GLN A 48 -21.31 -30.68 -67.51
C GLN A 48 -19.96 -30.81 -66.80
N ARG A 49 -19.37 -29.68 -66.38
CA ARG A 49 -18.10 -29.66 -65.64
C ARG A 49 -18.20 -30.42 -64.32
N ALA A 50 -19.30 -30.26 -63.59
CA ALA A 50 -19.60 -30.98 -62.35
C ALA A 50 -19.99 -32.46 -62.55
N ARG A 51 -20.10 -32.94 -63.81
CA ARG A 51 -20.54 -34.30 -64.18
C ARG A 51 -21.92 -34.69 -63.61
N LEU A 52 -22.82 -33.72 -63.46
CA LEU A 52 -24.17 -33.94 -62.90
C LEU A 52 -25.25 -34.26 -63.94
N ILE A 53 -24.95 -34.16 -65.25
CA ILE A 53 -25.89 -34.48 -66.33
C ILE A 53 -26.46 -35.91 -66.22
N PRO A 54 -25.66 -36.97 -65.95
CA PRO A 54 -26.21 -38.32 -65.77
C PRO A 54 -27.10 -38.43 -64.53
N THR A 55 -26.83 -37.65 -63.48
CA THR A 55 -27.64 -37.62 -62.26
C THR A 55 -29.00 -36.99 -62.53
N LEU A 56 -29.04 -35.84 -63.21
CA LEU A 56 -30.31 -35.18 -63.58
C LEU A 56 -31.21 -36.07 -64.43
N ASN A 57 -30.65 -36.84 -65.35
CA ASN A 57 -31.40 -37.76 -66.20
C ASN A 57 -31.90 -39.02 -65.46
N ARG A 58 -31.29 -39.37 -64.31
CA ARG A 58 -31.68 -40.52 -63.49
C ARG A 58 -32.68 -40.17 -62.39
N LEU A 59 -32.81 -38.88 -62.03
CA LEU A 59 -33.78 -38.44 -61.04
C LEU A 59 -35.19 -38.52 -61.65
N ASN A 60 -36.10 -39.20 -60.95
CA ASN A 60 -37.51 -39.26 -61.34
C ASN A 60 -38.30 -38.25 -60.52
N GLY A 61 -38.62 -37.10 -61.13
CA GLY A 61 -39.41 -36.03 -60.51
C GLY A 61 -38.60 -35.16 -59.57
N SER A 62 -37.70 -34.33 -60.10
CA SER A 62 -36.92 -33.35 -59.32
C SER A 62 -37.32 -31.91 -59.63
N THR A 63 -37.03 -31.00 -58.71
CA THR A 63 -37.17 -29.56 -58.99
C THR A 63 -35.78 -28.93 -59.08
N LEU A 64 -35.50 -28.24 -60.18
CA LEU A 64 -34.27 -27.48 -60.36
C LEU A 64 -34.58 -25.99 -60.30
N PHE A 65 -34.00 -25.32 -59.32
CA PHE A 65 -33.91 -23.86 -59.27
C PHE A 65 -32.73 -23.42 -60.14
N ALA A 66 -33.01 -23.00 -61.37
CA ALA A 66 -31.99 -22.68 -62.36
C ALA A 66 -31.69 -21.18 -62.38
N PRO A 67 -30.51 -20.73 -61.92
CA PRO A 67 -30.08 -19.35 -62.10
C PRO A 67 -29.85 -19.03 -63.59
N THR A 68 -30.27 -17.85 -64.03
CA THR A 68 -30.01 -17.36 -65.40
C THR A 68 -28.52 -17.03 -65.62
N ASN A 69 -28.11 -16.87 -66.87
CA ASN A 69 -26.74 -16.48 -67.22
C ASN A 69 -26.31 -15.19 -66.50
N ASP A 70 -27.20 -14.20 -66.40
CA ASP A 70 -26.94 -12.93 -65.70
C ASP A 70 -26.72 -13.14 -64.19
N ALA A 71 -27.48 -14.05 -63.57
CA ALA A 71 -27.29 -14.44 -62.18
C ALA A 71 -25.91 -15.06 -61.93
N ILE A 72 -25.51 -15.97 -62.83
CA ILE A 72 -24.22 -16.66 -62.74
C ILE A 72 -23.05 -15.69 -62.98
N GLU A 73 -23.20 -14.73 -63.89
CA GLU A 73 -22.18 -13.69 -64.12
C GLU A 73 -21.97 -12.79 -62.90
N ARG A 74 -23.06 -12.41 -62.21
CA ARG A 74 -22.97 -11.59 -61.00
C ARG A 74 -22.31 -12.33 -59.84
N ASN A 75 -22.43 -13.65 -59.77
CA ASN A 75 -21.80 -14.44 -58.73
C ASN A 75 -20.32 -14.74 -59.05
N LYS A 76 -19.41 -14.03 -58.40
CA LYS A 76 -17.95 -14.19 -58.55
C LYS A 76 -17.47 -15.63 -58.31
N LEU A 77 -18.11 -16.38 -57.40
CA LEU A 77 -17.71 -17.76 -57.08
C LEU A 77 -17.93 -18.72 -58.25
N TRP A 78 -19.05 -18.56 -58.97
CA TRP A 78 -19.42 -19.41 -60.10
C TRP A 78 -18.74 -18.95 -61.40
N SER A 79 -18.53 -17.64 -61.56
CA SER A 79 -17.81 -17.09 -62.71
C SER A 79 -16.30 -17.32 -62.64
N SER A 80 -15.71 -17.39 -61.44
CA SER A 80 -14.28 -17.66 -61.25
C SER A 80 -13.95 -19.11 -60.88
N ALA A 81 -14.92 -20.03 -60.93
CA ALA A 81 -14.79 -21.44 -60.48
C ALA A 81 -13.46 -22.04 -60.96
N SER A 82 -12.48 -21.99 -60.07
CA SER A 82 -11.07 -22.04 -60.43
C SER A 82 -10.67 -23.46 -60.82
N THR A 83 -9.70 -23.54 -61.72
CA THR A 83 -9.11 -24.73 -62.34
C THR A 83 -8.31 -25.62 -61.37
N HIS A 84 -8.41 -25.42 -60.06
CA HIS A 84 -7.48 -25.98 -59.06
C HIS A 84 -8.04 -27.14 -58.23
N ASP A 85 -9.32 -27.48 -58.37
CA ASP A 85 -9.91 -28.62 -57.66
C ASP A 85 -10.14 -29.77 -58.65
N ASN A 86 -9.29 -30.79 -58.59
CA ASN A 86 -9.31 -32.00 -59.43
C ASN A 86 -10.58 -32.85 -59.25
N ILE A 87 -11.45 -32.50 -58.29
CA ILE A 87 -12.65 -33.27 -57.94
C ILE A 87 -13.95 -32.45 -58.12
N HIS A 88 -13.89 -31.13 -58.39
CA HIS A 88 -15.07 -30.24 -58.57
C HIS A 88 -16.15 -30.41 -57.48
N GLU A 89 -15.75 -30.68 -56.24
CA GLU A 89 -16.68 -31.06 -55.16
C GLU A 89 -17.53 -29.90 -54.68
N LYS A 90 -16.88 -28.76 -54.43
CA LYS A 90 -17.56 -27.55 -53.96
C LYS A 90 -18.67 -27.10 -54.92
N LEU A 91 -18.38 -27.10 -56.22
CA LEU A 91 -19.36 -26.76 -57.27
C LEU A 91 -20.53 -27.75 -57.28
N ARG A 92 -20.27 -29.05 -57.11
CA ARG A 92 -21.33 -30.06 -57.01
C ARG A 92 -22.24 -29.81 -55.81
N GLN A 93 -21.67 -29.48 -54.64
CA GLN A 93 -22.44 -29.18 -53.43
C GLN A 93 -23.34 -27.96 -53.60
N GLU A 94 -22.82 -26.89 -54.22
CA GLU A 94 -23.60 -25.69 -54.51
C GLU A 94 -24.73 -25.98 -55.53
N LEU A 95 -24.49 -26.81 -56.53
CA LEU A 95 -25.53 -27.25 -57.48
C LEU A 95 -26.58 -28.16 -56.83
N PHE A 96 -26.18 -29.03 -55.89
CA PHE A 96 -27.13 -29.86 -55.13
C PHE A 96 -28.07 -29.01 -54.25
N TYR A 97 -27.65 -27.83 -53.82
CA TYR A 97 -28.49 -26.93 -53.03
C TYR A 97 -29.63 -26.32 -53.87
N HIS A 98 -29.46 -26.25 -55.19
CA HIS A 98 -30.49 -25.80 -56.13
C HIS A 98 -31.46 -26.91 -56.55
N LEU A 99 -31.27 -28.15 -56.08
CA LEU A 99 -32.06 -29.31 -56.48
C LEU A 99 -32.91 -29.84 -55.33
N LEU A 100 -34.16 -30.19 -55.65
CA LEU A 100 -35.06 -30.94 -54.78
C LEU A 100 -35.28 -32.35 -55.33
N ASN A 101 -35.49 -33.33 -54.45
CA ASN A 101 -35.76 -34.73 -54.84
C ASN A 101 -37.22 -35.02 -55.22
N TYR A 102 -38.03 -33.97 -55.38
CA TYR A 102 -39.45 -34.07 -55.74
C TYR A 102 -39.83 -32.88 -56.62
N THR A 103 -40.87 -33.04 -57.44
CA THR A 103 -41.44 -31.96 -58.26
C THR A 103 -42.37 -31.08 -57.42
N LEU A 104 -42.10 -29.78 -57.35
CA LEU A 104 -42.99 -28.79 -56.73
C LEU A 104 -44.22 -28.56 -57.62
N SER A 105 -45.40 -28.77 -57.06
CA SER A 105 -46.68 -28.65 -57.78
C SER A 105 -47.19 -27.21 -57.90
N GLU A 106 -47.01 -26.39 -56.86
CA GLU A 106 -47.48 -25.00 -56.80
C GLU A 106 -46.49 -24.11 -56.03
N ILE A 107 -46.56 -22.81 -56.30
CA ILE A 107 -45.76 -21.78 -55.62
C ILE A 107 -46.53 -21.30 -54.37
N PRO A 108 -45.86 -20.98 -53.25
CA PRO A 108 -46.52 -20.50 -52.04
C PRO A 108 -47.40 -19.27 -52.27
N SER A 109 -48.57 -19.27 -51.64
CA SER A 109 -49.49 -18.12 -51.63
C SER A 109 -48.88 -16.88 -50.94
N LYS A 110 -49.42 -15.69 -51.24
CA LYS A 110 -48.90 -14.42 -50.71
C LYS A 110 -48.78 -14.44 -49.18
N GLY A 111 -47.58 -14.17 -48.68
CA GLY A 111 -47.27 -14.12 -47.25
C GLY A 111 -47.03 -15.49 -46.59
N ALA A 112 -47.17 -16.60 -47.34
CA ALA A 112 -46.80 -17.92 -46.86
C ALA A 112 -45.32 -18.20 -47.14
N VAL A 113 -44.64 -18.79 -46.15
CA VAL A 113 -43.26 -19.27 -46.27
C VAL A 113 -43.28 -20.79 -46.16
N GLU A 114 -42.82 -21.46 -47.20
CA GLU A 114 -42.75 -22.93 -47.28
C GLU A 114 -41.30 -23.40 -47.18
N VAL A 115 -41.06 -24.48 -46.43
CA VAL A 115 -39.73 -25.06 -46.22
C VAL A 115 -39.59 -26.33 -47.05
N HIS A 116 -38.51 -26.42 -47.83
CA HIS A 116 -38.21 -27.57 -48.68
C HIS A 116 -36.81 -28.12 -48.38
N LYS A 117 -36.65 -29.43 -48.56
CA LYS A 117 -35.40 -30.15 -48.33
C LYS A 117 -34.65 -30.31 -49.64
N THR A 118 -33.43 -29.80 -49.70
CA THR A 118 -32.58 -29.86 -50.90
C THR A 118 -31.87 -31.21 -51.03
N LEU A 119 -31.14 -31.43 -52.12
CA LEU A 119 -30.23 -32.57 -52.28
C LEU A 119 -28.83 -32.29 -51.72
N HIS A 120 -28.59 -31.11 -51.15
CA HIS A 120 -27.30 -30.76 -50.55
C HIS A 120 -27.20 -31.29 -49.13
N PHE A 121 -26.16 -32.08 -48.87
CA PHE A 121 -25.78 -32.52 -47.53
C PHE A 121 -24.45 -31.85 -47.17
N PRO A 122 -24.46 -30.83 -46.28
CA PRO A 122 -23.24 -30.14 -45.89
C PRO A 122 -22.22 -31.09 -45.25
N GLN A 123 -20.95 -30.94 -45.63
CA GLN A 123 -19.84 -31.72 -45.08
C GLN A 123 -18.73 -30.78 -44.63
N THR A 124 -18.05 -31.15 -43.55
CA THR A 124 -16.83 -30.46 -43.10
C THR A 124 -15.68 -30.86 -44.00
N HIS A 125 -15.10 -29.91 -44.72
CA HIS A 125 -13.90 -30.16 -45.53
C HIS A 125 -12.74 -30.59 -44.64
N VAL A 126 -12.11 -31.71 -44.97
CA VAL A 126 -10.89 -32.22 -44.30
C VAL A 126 -9.70 -31.85 -45.17
N GLU A 127 -8.75 -31.07 -44.62
CA GLU A 127 -7.48 -30.76 -45.27
C GLU A 127 -6.31 -31.41 -44.49
N PRO A 128 -5.46 -32.23 -45.15
CA PRO A 128 -5.52 -32.63 -46.55
C PRO A 128 -6.68 -33.62 -46.83
N PRO A 129 -7.14 -33.72 -48.09
CA PRO A 129 -8.16 -34.69 -48.47
C PRO A 129 -7.72 -36.11 -48.10
N THR A 130 -8.67 -36.93 -47.64
CA THR A 130 -8.38 -38.31 -47.22
C THR A 130 -7.90 -39.16 -48.41
N ASP A 131 -6.87 -39.98 -48.20
CA ASP A 131 -6.41 -40.97 -49.20
C ASP A 131 -7.40 -42.13 -49.39
N GLU A 132 -8.44 -42.22 -48.55
CA GLU A 132 -9.50 -43.20 -48.68
C GLU A 132 -10.44 -42.87 -49.86
N PRO A 133 -10.78 -43.86 -50.72
CA PRO A 133 -11.72 -43.65 -51.81
C PRO A 133 -13.11 -43.32 -51.26
N ALA A 134 -13.77 -42.31 -51.82
CA ALA A 134 -15.09 -41.86 -51.38
C ALA A 134 -16.11 -43.04 -51.35
N PRO A 135 -16.97 -43.12 -50.33
CA PRO A 135 -17.88 -44.26 -50.10
C PRO A 135 -18.96 -44.40 -51.20
N ALA A 136 -19.15 -43.39 -52.03
CA ALA A 136 -20.12 -43.36 -53.11
C ALA A 136 -19.55 -42.62 -54.34
N PRO A 137 -20.12 -42.82 -55.53
CA PRO A 137 -19.70 -42.08 -56.71
C PRO A 137 -19.90 -40.57 -56.52
N PRO A 138 -18.96 -39.72 -56.99
CA PRO A 138 -18.97 -38.28 -56.71
C PRO A 138 -20.20 -37.54 -57.25
N TRP A 139 -20.94 -38.12 -58.20
CA TRP A 139 -22.12 -37.50 -58.81
C TRP A 139 -23.45 -37.78 -58.07
N LEU A 140 -23.44 -38.53 -56.96
CA LEU A 140 -24.62 -38.79 -56.12
C LEU A 140 -24.53 -38.03 -54.79
N PRO A 141 -25.66 -37.54 -54.25
CA PRO A 141 -25.69 -36.98 -52.91
C PRO A 141 -25.39 -38.09 -51.90
N VAL A 142 -24.43 -37.86 -51.02
CA VAL A 142 -24.06 -38.80 -49.96
C VAL A 142 -24.88 -38.45 -48.72
N PRO A 143 -25.82 -39.32 -48.29
CA PRO A 143 -26.51 -39.10 -47.03
C PRO A 143 -25.51 -39.23 -45.87
N GLY A 144 -25.53 -38.24 -44.97
CA GLY A 144 -24.47 -38.02 -43.99
C GLY A 144 -23.98 -36.59 -44.09
N GLY A 145 -23.42 -36.03 -43.02
CA GLY A 145 -22.99 -34.62 -43.02
C GLY A 145 -23.17 -33.93 -41.69
N SER A 146 -22.75 -32.66 -41.64
CA SER A 146 -22.64 -31.86 -40.42
C SER A 146 -23.99 -31.43 -39.81
N LEU A 147 -25.12 -31.83 -40.40
CA LEU A 147 -26.49 -31.59 -39.92
C LEU A 147 -27.20 -32.85 -39.37
N GLY A 148 -26.46 -33.92 -39.04
CA GLY A 148 -27.03 -35.14 -38.45
C GLY A 148 -27.77 -35.98 -39.49
N GLY A 149 -27.19 -36.09 -40.69
CA GLY A 149 -27.75 -36.84 -41.82
C GLY A 149 -28.99 -36.22 -42.46
N GLN A 150 -29.35 -34.98 -42.09
CA GLN A 150 -30.40 -34.21 -42.78
C GLN A 150 -29.81 -33.38 -43.92
N PRO A 151 -30.53 -33.23 -45.06
CA PRO A 151 -30.14 -32.29 -46.09
C PRO A 151 -30.37 -30.84 -45.63
N GLN A 152 -29.66 -29.92 -46.27
CA GLN A 152 -29.89 -28.50 -46.08
C GLN A 152 -31.27 -28.09 -46.60
N ARG A 153 -31.84 -27.06 -45.99
CA ARG A 153 -33.19 -26.55 -46.29
C ARG A 153 -33.13 -25.27 -47.12
N VAL A 154 -34.13 -25.09 -47.97
CA VAL A 154 -34.39 -23.84 -48.70
C VAL A 154 -35.82 -23.40 -48.41
N ARG A 155 -36.05 -22.08 -48.31
CA ARG A 155 -37.39 -21.52 -48.12
C ARG A 155 -37.89 -20.88 -49.40
N LEU A 156 -39.18 -21.05 -49.68
CA LEU A 156 -39.90 -20.30 -50.71
C LEU A 156 -40.90 -19.37 -50.05
N ALA A 157 -41.01 -18.13 -50.52
CA ALA A 157 -42.06 -17.21 -50.09
C ALA A 157 -42.75 -16.53 -51.26
N GLY A 158 -44.08 -16.45 -51.19
CA GLY A 158 -44.89 -15.65 -52.10
C GLY A 158 -44.95 -14.19 -51.62
N LYS A 159 -44.56 -13.22 -52.46
CA LYS A 159 -44.73 -11.77 -52.19
C LYS A 159 -45.62 -11.14 -53.27
N GLU A 160 -45.84 -9.83 -53.19
CA GLU A 160 -46.72 -9.09 -54.11
C GLU A 160 -46.30 -9.19 -55.58
N GLU A 161 -44.99 -9.28 -55.85
CA GLU A 161 -44.41 -9.25 -57.20
C GLU A 161 -43.93 -10.63 -57.69
N GLY A 162 -44.39 -11.73 -57.07
CA GLY A 162 -44.05 -13.11 -57.49
C GLY A 162 -43.64 -14.02 -56.33
N ALA A 163 -42.65 -14.90 -56.55
CA ALA A 163 -42.11 -15.77 -55.52
C ALA A 163 -40.59 -15.72 -55.44
N TRP A 164 -40.06 -15.92 -54.23
CA TRP A 164 -38.63 -15.88 -53.93
C TRP A 164 -38.18 -17.20 -53.35
N ALA A 165 -37.00 -17.65 -53.76
CA ALA A 165 -36.32 -18.82 -53.23
C ALA A 165 -35.10 -18.42 -52.39
N GLY A 166 -34.83 -19.15 -51.30
CA GLY A 166 -33.72 -18.86 -50.40
C GLY A 166 -33.98 -17.68 -49.47
N VAL A 167 -35.25 -17.43 -49.12
CA VAL A 167 -35.64 -16.39 -48.15
C VAL A 167 -35.34 -16.80 -46.71
N ASP A 168 -35.34 -15.84 -45.79
CA ASP A 168 -35.25 -16.11 -44.36
C ASP A 168 -36.58 -16.61 -43.76
N ALA A 169 -36.64 -16.76 -42.42
CA ALA A 169 -37.83 -17.26 -41.73
C ALA A 169 -39.06 -16.33 -41.82
N PHE A 170 -38.86 -15.05 -42.15
CA PHE A 170 -39.90 -14.04 -42.30
C PHE A 170 -40.24 -13.76 -43.78
N GLY A 171 -39.56 -14.45 -44.71
CA GLY A 171 -39.75 -14.26 -46.15
C GLY A 171 -38.90 -13.12 -46.72
N GLU A 172 -37.96 -12.55 -45.98
CA GLU A 172 -37.07 -11.48 -46.44
C GLU A 172 -35.88 -12.04 -47.24
N GLY A 173 -35.31 -11.21 -48.12
CA GLY A 173 -34.20 -11.61 -49.00
C GLY A 173 -34.61 -12.59 -50.12
N GLY A 174 -33.67 -13.45 -50.52
CA GLY A 174 -33.83 -14.51 -51.53
C GLY A 174 -33.68 -14.07 -52.99
N ALA A 175 -33.67 -15.05 -53.90
CA ALA A 175 -33.64 -14.88 -55.35
C ALA A 175 -35.07 -14.96 -55.93
N GLN A 176 -35.47 -14.01 -56.78
CA GLN A 176 -36.80 -13.98 -57.37
C GLN A 176 -36.94 -15.04 -58.47
N ILE A 177 -38.08 -15.72 -58.53
CA ILE A 177 -38.45 -16.59 -59.65
C ILE A 177 -39.00 -15.70 -60.76
N ILE A 178 -38.25 -15.56 -61.85
CA ILE A 178 -38.50 -14.58 -62.92
C ILE A 178 -39.07 -15.20 -64.20
N LYS A 179 -38.95 -16.53 -64.35
CA LYS A 179 -39.48 -17.25 -65.51
C LYS A 179 -40.68 -18.10 -65.14
N GLU A 180 -41.54 -18.35 -66.12
CA GLU A 180 -42.63 -19.32 -65.99
C GLU A 180 -42.07 -20.72 -65.72
N VAL A 181 -42.81 -21.50 -64.94
CA VAL A 181 -42.41 -22.86 -64.55
C VAL A 181 -42.49 -23.79 -65.75
N VAL A 182 -41.38 -24.43 -66.10
CA VAL A 182 -41.36 -25.42 -67.19
C VAL A 182 -41.48 -26.81 -66.58
N HIS A 183 -42.64 -27.45 -66.79
CA HIS A 183 -42.86 -28.84 -66.40
C HIS A 183 -42.28 -29.79 -67.45
N VAL A 184 -41.43 -30.72 -67.02
CA VAL A 184 -40.75 -31.70 -67.87
C VAL A 184 -40.99 -33.12 -67.37
N THR A 185 -40.66 -34.11 -68.19
CA THR A 185 -40.98 -35.52 -67.88
C THR A 185 -40.32 -36.04 -66.61
N ASN A 186 -39.13 -35.55 -66.28
CA ASN A 186 -38.38 -35.94 -65.09
C ASN A 186 -38.35 -34.86 -63.98
N GLY A 187 -39.18 -33.81 -64.04
CA GLY A 187 -39.14 -32.73 -63.04
C GLY A 187 -39.83 -31.41 -63.38
N ALA A 188 -39.46 -30.35 -62.68
CA ALA A 188 -39.85 -28.96 -62.96
C ALA A 188 -38.64 -28.03 -62.89
N LEU A 189 -38.64 -27.00 -63.75
CA LEU A 189 -37.60 -26.00 -63.85
C LEU A 189 -38.14 -24.63 -63.43
N TYR A 190 -37.48 -24.00 -62.45
CA TYR A 190 -37.80 -22.68 -61.94
C TYR A 190 -36.64 -21.72 -62.23
N GLY A 191 -36.87 -20.71 -63.07
CA GLY A 191 -35.84 -19.74 -63.42
C GLY A 191 -35.64 -18.68 -62.35
N LEU A 192 -34.43 -18.61 -61.77
CA LEU A 192 -34.07 -17.65 -60.73
C LEU A 192 -33.34 -16.43 -61.28
N SER A 193 -33.63 -15.28 -60.69
CA SER A 193 -32.90 -14.05 -60.91
C SER A 193 -31.54 -14.04 -60.25
N ASP A 194 -31.26 -14.89 -59.26
CA ASP A 194 -29.95 -14.95 -58.60
C ASP A 194 -29.57 -16.40 -58.23
N VAL A 195 -28.30 -16.62 -57.93
CA VAL A 195 -27.78 -17.92 -57.47
C VAL A 195 -28.10 -18.11 -55.98
N LEU A 196 -28.67 -19.25 -55.61
CA LEU A 196 -28.88 -19.61 -54.21
C LEU A 196 -27.53 -19.90 -53.55
N THR A 197 -27.20 -19.13 -52.52
CA THR A 197 -25.96 -19.30 -51.77
C THR A 197 -26.12 -20.37 -50.70
N VAL A 198 -25.19 -21.32 -50.66
CA VAL A 198 -25.15 -22.33 -49.60
C VAL A 198 -24.90 -21.62 -48.27
N PRO A 199 -25.68 -21.90 -47.20
CA PRO A 199 -25.46 -21.30 -45.89
C PRO A 199 -24.05 -21.62 -45.37
N PRO A 200 -23.31 -20.62 -44.85
CA PRO A 200 -21.97 -20.84 -44.32
C PRO A 200 -22.01 -21.53 -42.95
N ASP A 201 -20.85 -21.78 -42.34
CA ASP A 201 -20.73 -22.31 -40.97
C ASP A 201 -21.31 -21.35 -39.91
N LEU A 202 -21.64 -21.88 -38.74
CA LEU A 202 -22.23 -21.11 -37.63
C LEU A 202 -21.36 -19.92 -37.22
N ALA A 203 -20.04 -20.04 -37.23
CA ALA A 203 -19.16 -18.93 -36.88
C ALA A 203 -19.31 -17.75 -37.85
N LYS A 204 -19.37 -18.02 -39.15
CA LYS A 204 -19.65 -17.01 -40.19
C LYS A 204 -21.07 -16.48 -40.10
N VAL A 205 -22.06 -17.31 -39.82
CA VAL A 205 -23.46 -16.86 -39.64
C VAL A 205 -23.55 -15.87 -38.48
N VAL A 206 -22.98 -16.20 -37.32
CA VAL A 206 -22.97 -15.32 -36.14
C VAL A 206 -22.23 -14.02 -36.43
N ALA A 207 -21.13 -14.04 -37.20
CA ALA A 207 -20.39 -12.84 -37.55
C ALA A 207 -21.15 -11.88 -38.49
N HIS A 208 -22.08 -12.38 -39.31
CA HIS A 208 -22.85 -11.56 -40.27
C HIS A 208 -24.25 -11.21 -39.77
N GLU A 209 -24.73 -11.80 -38.68
CA GLU A 209 -26.08 -11.52 -38.16
C GLU A 209 -26.07 -10.22 -37.33
N PRO A 210 -26.78 -9.16 -37.77
CA PRO A 210 -26.71 -7.84 -37.12
C PRO A 210 -27.32 -7.82 -35.71
N SER A 211 -28.23 -8.76 -35.41
CA SER A 211 -28.95 -8.83 -34.14
C SER A 211 -28.10 -9.35 -32.97
N VAL A 212 -26.89 -9.85 -33.23
CA VAL A 212 -25.97 -10.47 -32.26
C VAL A 212 -24.57 -9.81 -32.30
N SER A 213 -24.53 -8.53 -32.68
CA SER A 213 -23.29 -7.77 -32.84
C SER A 213 -22.46 -7.68 -31.55
N TYR A 214 -23.13 -7.62 -30.39
CA TYR A 214 -22.47 -7.60 -29.09
C TYR A 214 -21.77 -8.92 -28.79
N PHE A 215 -22.44 -10.06 -29.04
CA PHE A 215 -21.83 -11.37 -28.87
C PHE A 215 -20.62 -11.53 -29.80
N HIS A 216 -20.70 -11.02 -31.04
CA HIS A 216 -19.56 -11.01 -31.96
C HIS A 216 -18.35 -10.23 -31.41
N LYS A 217 -18.58 -9.09 -30.74
CA LYS A 217 -17.51 -8.28 -30.11
C LYS A 217 -16.73 -9.05 -29.04
N ILE A 218 -17.40 -9.91 -28.28
CA ILE A 218 -16.81 -10.67 -27.16
C ILE A 218 -16.41 -12.11 -27.54
N LEU A 219 -16.46 -12.46 -28.83
CA LEU A 219 -16.02 -13.78 -29.30
C LEU A 219 -14.53 -14.00 -29.05
N THR A 220 -14.19 -15.08 -28.37
CA THR A 220 -12.81 -15.53 -28.23
C THR A 220 -12.42 -16.48 -29.37
N PRO A 221 -11.13 -16.59 -29.75
CA PRO A 221 -10.67 -17.54 -30.76
C PRO A 221 -11.08 -18.99 -30.45
N LYS A 222 -11.13 -19.35 -29.16
CA LYS A 222 -11.58 -20.65 -28.67
C LYS A 222 -13.06 -20.89 -29.02
N ILE A 223 -13.93 -19.92 -28.77
CA ILE A 223 -15.36 -20.00 -29.12
C ILE A 223 -15.54 -20.10 -30.65
N THR A 224 -14.84 -19.28 -31.42
CA THR A 224 -14.91 -19.31 -32.88
C THR A 224 -14.50 -20.68 -33.43
N HIS A 225 -13.46 -21.29 -32.86
CA HIS A 225 -13.06 -22.65 -33.22
C HIS A 225 -14.15 -23.68 -32.86
N VAL A 226 -14.76 -23.59 -31.68
CA VAL A 226 -15.88 -24.46 -31.27
C VAL A 226 -17.07 -24.33 -32.24
N LEU A 227 -17.47 -23.10 -32.58
CA LEU A 227 -18.57 -22.84 -33.50
C LEU A 227 -18.32 -23.34 -34.93
N ASN A 228 -17.07 -23.39 -35.39
CA ASN A 228 -16.72 -23.90 -36.72
C ASN A 228 -16.57 -25.42 -36.75
N SER A 229 -15.95 -26.01 -35.71
CA SER A 229 -15.62 -27.43 -35.67
C SER A 229 -16.77 -28.34 -35.21
N THR A 230 -17.74 -27.80 -34.45
CA THR A 230 -18.83 -28.62 -33.91
C THR A 230 -19.92 -28.81 -34.95
N SER A 231 -20.29 -30.05 -35.24
CA SER A 231 -21.42 -30.42 -36.08
C SER A 231 -22.68 -30.67 -35.24
N GLU A 232 -23.84 -30.65 -35.90
CA GLU A 232 -25.13 -31.05 -35.32
C GLU A 232 -25.63 -30.13 -34.18
N VAL A 233 -25.14 -28.89 -34.15
CA VAL A 233 -25.47 -27.92 -33.10
C VAL A 233 -26.77 -27.21 -33.39
N THR A 234 -27.63 -27.13 -32.38
CA THR A 234 -28.77 -26.21 -32.31
C THR A 234 -28.40 -25.10 -31.34
N LEU A 235 -28.16 -23.90 -31.84
CA LEU A 235 -27.64 -22.78 -31.06
C LEU A 235 -28.77 -21.76 -30.82
N PHE A 236 -29.01 -21.41 -29.57
CA PHE A 236 -29.98 -20.39 -29.16
C PHE A 236 -29.23 -19.13 -28.73
N LEU A 237 -28.93 -18.17 -29.61
CA LEU A 237 -28.18 -16.98 -29.20
C LEU A 237 -29.08 -15.82 -28.76
N PRO A 238 -28.73 -15.13 -27.67
CA PRO A 238 -29.43 -13.92 -27.24
C PRO A 238 -29.15 -12.74 -28.18
N VAL A 239 -30.18 -11.96 -28.47
CA VAL A 239 -30.06 -10.68 -29.20
C VAL A 239 -29.32 -9.62 -28.38
N ASP A 240 -28.81 -8.58 -29.02
CA ASP A 240 -28.02 -7.51 -28.37
C ASP A 240 -28.74 -6.88 -27.16
N ALA A 241 -30.05 -6.64 -27.25
CA ALA A 241 -30.85 -6.09 -26.16
C ALA A 241 -30.91 -6.99 -24.92
N ALA A 242 -30.68 -8.30 -25.05
CA ALA A 242 -30.66 -9.23 -23.91
C ALA A 242 -29.43 -9.00 -23.01
N TRP A 243 -28.34 -8.49 -23.57
CA TRP A 243 -27.11 -8.21 -22.82
C TRP A 243 -27.21 -6.93 -22.00
N ASP A 244 -28.16 -6.03 -22.32
CA ASP A 244 -28.50 -4.81 -21.57
C ASP A 244 -29.12 -5.06 -20.20
N ALA A 245 -29.52 -6.31 -19.92
CA ALA A 245 -29.96 -6.71 -18.59
C ALA A 245 -28.79 -6.90 -17.60
N LEU A 246 -27.55 -7.04 -18.07
CA LEU A 246 -26.37 -7.25 -17.22
C LEU A 246 -25.90 -5.96 -16.56
N HIS A 247 -25.32 -6.08 -15.35
CA HIS A 247 -24.71 -4.94 -14.69
C HIS A 247 -23.49 -4.43 -15.50
N PRO A 248 -23.19 -3.12 -15.53
CA PRO A 248 -22.06 -2.60 -16.30
C PRO A 248 -20.72 -3.27 -15.99
N LEU A 249 -20.46 -3.62 -14.72
CA LEU A 249 -19.24 -4.33 -14.33
C LEU A 249 -19.19 -5.79 -14.84
N GLU A 250 -20.33 -6.48 -14.92
CA GLU A 250 -20.41 -7.82 -15.51
C GLU A 250 -20.10 -7.75 -17.00
N ARG A 251 -20.60 -6.71 -17.68
CA ARG A 251 -20.30 -6.44 -19.08
C ARG A 251 -18.81 -6.18 -19.31
N THR A 252 -18.21 -5.29 -18.51
CA THR A 252 -16.77 -5.01 -18.59
C THR A 252 -15.94 -6.25 -18.31
N TYR A 253 -16.36 -7.10 -17.37
CA TYR A 253 -15.73 -8.40 -17.14
C TYR A 253 -15.80 -9.30 -18.37
N LEU A 254 -16.98 -9.47 -18.98
CA LEU A 254 -17.18 -10.31 -20.18
C LEU A 254 -16.41 -9.81 -21.41
N GLU A 255 -16.14 -8.51 -21.50
CA GLU A 255 -15.31 -7.94 -22.56
C GLU A 255 -13.80 -8.17 -22.33
N SER A 256 -13.40 -8.62 -21.14
CA SER A 256 -12.01 -8.90 -20.80
C SER A 256 -11.55 -10.29 -21.22
N GLU A 257 -10.23 -10.47 -21.38
CA GLU A 257 -9.63 -11.77 -21.70
C GLU A 257 -9.83 -12.83 -20.60
N PHE A 258 -10.08 -12.40 -19.36
CA PHE A 258 -10.25 -13.28 -18.21
C PHE A 258 -11.62 -13.95 -18.14
N ALA A 259 -12.58 -13.50 -18.95
CA ALA A 259 -13.93 -14.08 -19.00
C ALA A 259 -14.05 -15.25 -19.98
N ALA A 260 -12.97 -15.68 -20.64
CA ALA A 260 -13.02 -16.70 -21.68
C ALA A 260 -13.71 -18.00 -21.23
N ASP A 261 -13.43 -18.48 -20.01
CA ASP A 261 -14.04 -19.72 -19.50
C ASP A 261 -15.52 -19.53 -19.12
N ASP A 262 -15.88 -18.39 -18.52
CA ASP A 262 -17.29 -18.08 -18.24
C ASP A 262 -18.09 -17.87 -19.53
N LEU A 263 -17.51 -17.23 -20.54
CA LEU A 263 -18.11 -17.08 -21.87
C LEU A 263 -18.33 -18.43 -22.56
N ASN A 264 -17.37 -19.37 -22.43
CA ASN A 264 -17.55 -20.73 -22.93
C ASN A 264 -18.72 -21.42 -22.23
N ARG A 265 -18.83 -21.31 -20.89
CA ARG A 265 -19.96 -21.89 -20.15
C ARG A 265 -21.29 -21.25 -20.54
N ILE A 266 -21.32 -19.93 -20.75
CA ILE A 266 -22.50 -19.24 -21.26
C ILE A 266 -22.85 -19.79 -22.65
N LEU A 267 -21.89 -19.94 -23.56
CA LEU A 267 -22.13 -20.55 -24.87
C LEU A 267 -22.67 -21.98 -24.76
N ASP A 268 -22.08 -22.80 -23.89
CA ASP A 268 -22.49 -24.19 -23.66
C ASP A 268 -23.93 -24.29 -23.13
N MET A 269 -24.38 -23.29 -22.37
CA MET A 269 -25.78 -23.15 -21.92
C MET A 269 -26.73 -22.78 -23.07
N HIS A 270 -26.24 -22.12 -24.12
CA HIS A 270 -27.03 -21.73 -25.29
C HIS A 270 -26.94 -22.74 -26.45
N ALA A 271 -26.02 -23.70 -26.38
CA ALA A 271 -25.82 -24.71 -27.40
C ALA A 271 -26.44 -26.06 -26.99
N VAL A 272 -27.09 -26.73 -27.94
CA VAL A 272 -27.65 -28.08 -27.79
C VAL A 272 -27.04 -28.98 -28.86
N ASN A 273 -26.52 -30.14 -28.46
CA ASN A 273 -26.01 -31.16 -29.38
C ASN A 273 -26.80 -32.46 -29.22
N THR A 274 -27.74 -32.71 -30.13
CA THR A 274 -28.70 -33.83 -30.06
C THR A 274 -28.58 -34.80 -31.23
N LYS A 275 -27.37 -35.14 -31.71
CA LYS A 275 -27.11 -36.01 -32.89
C LYS A 275 -27.85 -35.62 -34.20
N LYS A 276 -28.66 -34.58 -34.13
CA LYS A 276 -29.64 -34.11 -35.11
C LYS A 276 -30.01 -32.70 -34.70
N VAL A 277 -30.03 -31.83 -35.70
CA VAL A 277 -30.40 -30.42 -35.56
C VAL A 277 -31.92 -30.31 -35.35
N THR A 278 -32.32 -29.49 -34.38
CA THR A 278 -33.73 -29.27 -34.03
C THR A 278 -34.24 -27.97 -34.65
N TRP A 279 -35.22 -28.11 -35.54
CA TRP A 279 -35.80 -27.02 -36.32
C TRP A 279 -37.09 -26.52 -35.68
N SER A 280 -37.45 -25.25 -35.92
CA SER A 280 -38.61 -24.66 -35.27
C SER A 280 -39.95 -25.30 -35.66
N ASP A 281 -40.04 -25.81 -36.89
CA ASP A 281 -41.22 -26.55 -37.40
C ASP A 281 -41.36 -27.95 -36.80
N SER A 282 -40.29 -28.49 -36.22
CA SER A 282 -40.23 -29.83 -35.62
C SER A 282 -40.44 -29.83 -34.11
N PHE A 283 -40.63 -28.66 -33.49
CA PHE A 283 -40.90 -28.57 -32.05
C PHE A 283 -42.29 -29.13 -31.72
N PRO A 284 -42.40 -30.18 -30.88
CA PRO A 284 -43.69 -30.55 -30.32
C PRO A 284 -44.16 -29.47 -29.33
N LYS A 285 -45.41 -29.55 -28.89
CA LYS A 285 -46.01 -28.55 -27.97
C LYS A 285 -45.13 -28.26 -26.73
N ASN A 286 -44.45 -29.28 -26.21
CA ASN A 286 -43.43 -29.16 -25.18
C ASN A 286 -42.28 -30.15 -25.47
N ILE A 287 -41.04 -29.67 -25.47
CA ILE A 287 -39.82 -30.48 -25.59
C ILE A 287 -38.77 -29.99 -24.60
N THR A 288 -38.13 -30.92 -23.90
CA THR A 288 -36.98 -30.61 -23.06
C THR A 288 -35.70 -31.03 -23.80
N LEU A 289 -34.79 -30.08 -24.01
CA LEU A 289 -33.47 -30.32 -24.59
C LEU A 289 -32.40 -30.22 -23.50
N THR A 290 -31.32 -30.97 -23.64
CA THR A 290 -30.15 -30.86 -22.75
C THR A 290 -29.08 -30.06 -23.47
N THR A 291 -28.62 -28.98 -22.83
CA THR A 291 -27.57 -28.11 -23.35
C THR A 291 -26.20 -28.79 -23.21
N ILE A 292 -25.17 -28.23 -23.85
CA ILE A 292 -23.79 -28.73 -23.72
C ILE A 292 -23.29 -28.58 -22.27
N ASP A 293 -23.75 -27.54 -21.56
CA ASP A 293 -23.49 -27.33 -20.12
C ASP A 293 -24.13 -28.44 -19.24
N GLY A 294 -25.06 -29.23 -19.79
CA GLY A 294 -25.77 -30.32 -19.10
C GLY A 294 -27.07 -29.89 -18.44
N THR A 295 -27.34 -28.57 -18.42
CA THR A 295 -28.61 -28.00 -17.96
C THR A 295 -29.74 -28.31 -18.96
N LYS A 296 -30.95 -28.52 -18.46
CA LYS A 296 -32.12 -28.77 -19.31
C LYS A 296 -32.85 -27.47 -19.62
N ILE A 297 -33.17 -27.24 -20.89
CA ILE A 297 -33.98 -26.12 -21.36
C ILE A 297 -35.33 -26.66 -21.88
N ASP A 298 -36.42 -26.05 -21.44
CA ASP A 298 -37.77 -26.42 -21.86
C ASP A 298 -38.23 -25.50 -22.99
N ILE A 299 -38.64 -26.05 -24.12
CA ILE A 299 -39.17 -25.32 -25.25
C ILE A 299 -40.67 -25.56 -25.33
N VAL A 300 -41.44 -24.48 -25.23
CA VAL A 300 -42.90 -24.50 -25.34
C VAL A 300 -43.28 -23.83 -26.65
N ALA A 301 -43.71 -24.64 -27.62
CA ALA A 301 -44.15 -24.17 -28.93
C ALA A 301 -45.68 -23.99 -28.94
N THR A 302 -46.14 -22.74 -28.98
CA THR A 302 -47.55 -22.37 -29.20
C THR A 302 -47.67 -21.70 -30.57
N PRO A 303 -48.79 -21.84 -31.31
CA PRO A 303 -48.97 -21.16 -32.59
C PRO A 303 -48.66 -19.65 -32.50
N GLY A 304 -47.63 -19.19 -33.20
CA GLY A 304 -47.17 -17.80 -33.22
C GLY A 304 -46.36 -17.34 -31.99
N LYS A 305 -46.11 -18.21 -31.00
CA LYS A 305 -45.32 -17.88 -29.80
C LYS A 305 -44.56 -19.10 -29.28
N THR A 306 -43.26 -19.13 -29.54
CA THR A 306 -42.35 -20.15 -29.00
C THR A 306 -41.48 -19.53 -27.90
N THR A 307 -41.38 -20.19 -26.76
CA THR A 307 -40.50 -19.80 -25.66
C THR A 307 -39.46 -20.89 -25.39
N VAL A 308 -38.21 -20.49 -25.18
CA VAL A 308 -37.06 -21.32 -24.83
C VAL A 308 -36.69 -20.98 -23.40
N SER A 309 -37.06 -21.84 -22.46
CA SER A 309 -37.04 -21.55 -21.01
C SER A 309 -37.84 -20.27 -20.71
N SER A 310 -37.20 -19.20 -20.20
CA SER A 310 -37.81 -17.88 -20.02
C SER A 310 -37.80 -17.00 -21.28
N ALA A 311 -36.90 -17.27 -22.23
CA ALA A 311 -36.64 -16.42 -23.37
C ALA A 311 -37.67 -16.64 -24.50
N LYS A 312 -38.05 -15.58 -25.20
CA LYS A 312 -38.90 -15.67 -26.40
C LYS A 312 -38.04 -15.94 -27.62
N LEU A 313 -38.51 -16.79 -28.52
CA LEU A 313 -37.88 -17.01 -29.82
C LEU A 313 -38.16 -15.81 -30.72
N VAL A 314 -37.13 -15.02 -31.03
CA VAL A 314 -37.21 -13.77 -31.81
C VAL A 314 -37.14 -14.07 -33.30
N LYS A 315 -36.07 -14.71 -33.75
CA LYS A 315 -35.85 -15.10 -35.15
C LYS A 315 -35.45 -16.56 -35.18
N PRO A 316 -36.36 -17.46 -35.58
CA PRO A 316 -36.04 -18.87 -35.59
C PRO A 316 -35.20 -19.22 -36.82
N ASP A 317 -34.45 -20.31 -36.70
CA ASP A 317 -34.25 -21.20 -37.85
C ASP A 317 -33.34 -20.55 -38.93
N ILE A 318 -32.27 -19.86 -38.50
CA ILE A 318 -31.22 -19.31 -39.35
C ILE A 318 -30.28 -20.46 -39.75
N TYR A 319 -30.15 -20.70 -41.05
CA TYR A 319 -29.46 -21.88 -41.57
C TYR A 319 -27.94 -21.70 -41.53
N ALA A 320 -27.24 -22.76 -41.11
CA ALA A 320 -25.79 -22.89 -41.20
C ALA A 320 -25.43 -24.26 -41.78
N SER A 321 -24.20 -24.44 -42.24
CA SER A 321 -23.71 -25.71 -42.79
C SER A 321 -23.54 -26.79 -41.70
N ASN A 322 -23.20 -26.41 -40.47
CA ASN A 322 -22.91 -27.30 -39.36
C ASN A 322 -23.95 -27.27 -38.23
N GLY A 323 -25.05 -26.54 -38.40
CA GLY A 323 -26.11 -26.45 -37.42
C GLY A 323 -27.24 -25.50 -37.79
N VAL A 324 -28.00 -25.08 -36.79
CA VAL A 324 -29.03 -24.03 -36.91
C VAL A 324 -28.87 -23.02 -35.79
N LEU A 325 -29.10 -21.74 -36.11
CA LEU A 325 -29.12 -20.63 -35.16
C LEU A 325 -30.56 -20.16 -34.94
N HIS A 326 -30.95 -20.05 -33.68
CA HIS A 326 -32.22 -19.49 -33.21
C HIS A 326 -31.92 -18.27 -32.35
N LEU A 327 -32.48 -17.11 -32.66
CA LEU A 327 -32.30 -15.90 -31.85
C LEU A 327 -33.33 -15.84 -30.74
N VAL A 328 -32.90 -15.57 -29.51
CA VAL A 328 -33.76 -15.49 -28.32
C VAL A 328 -33.69 -14.11 -27.67
N SER A 329 -34.74 -13.74 -26.94
CA SER A 329 -34.89 -12.38 -26.37
C SER A 329 -34.15 -12.16 -25.05
N GLU A 330 -33.69 -13.22 -24.38
CA GLU A 330 -33.09 -13.16 -23.05
C GLU A 330 -31.82 -14.03 -23.00
N LEU A 331 -30.86 -13.65 -22.15
CA LEU A 331 -29.62 -14.37 -21.91
C LEU A 331 -29.86 -15.51 -20.91
N LEU A 332 -29.56 -16.75 -21.30
CA LEU A 332 -29.60 -17.91 -20.42
C LEU A 332 -28.28 -18.05 -19.66
N ILE A 333 -28.28 -17.69 -18.38
CA ILE A 333 -27.07 -17.69 -17.56
C ILE A 333 -27.01 -18.99 -16.74
N PRO A 334 -25.97 -19.83 -16.89
CA PRO A 334 -25.80 -21.00 -16.06
C PRO A 334 -25.47 -20.60 -14.60
N PRO A 335 -25.95 -21.36 -13.60
CA PRO A 335 -25.76 -21.01 -12.20
C PRO A 335 -24.27 -20.89 -11.85
N GLY A 336 -23.88 -19.76 -11.27
CA GLY A 336 -22.51 -19.47 -10.85
C GLY A 336 -21.59 -18.87 -11.91
N ALA A 337 -21.95 -18.86 -13.21
CA ALA A 337 -21.07 -18.32 -14.25
C ALA A 337 -20.87 -16.80 -14.14
N LEU A 338 -21.94 -16.04 -13.86
CA LEU A 338 -21.88 -14.59 -13.66
C LEU A 338 -21.97 -14.16 -12.18
N GLN A 339 -21.76 -15.08 -11.23
CA GLN A 339 -21.56 -14.65 -9.85
C GLN A 339 -20.20 -13.95 -9.77
N LEU A 340 -20.22 -12.61 -9.78
CA LEU A 340 -19.03 -11.79 -9.63
C LEU A 340 -18.42 -12.03 -8.24
N THR A 341 -17.43 -12.91 -8.18
CA THR A 341 -16.56 -13.06 -7.02
C THR A 341 -15.73 -11.78 -6.85
N PRO A 342 -15.20 -11.51 -5.64
CA PRO A 342 -14.30 -10.37 -5.45
C PRO A 342 -13.12 -10.36 -6.44
N GLU A 343 -12.66 -11.54 -6.88
CA GLU A 343 -11.63 -11.69 -7.91
C GLU A 343 -12.10 -11.16 -9.27
N LYS A 344 -13.30 -11.56 -9.72
CA LYS A 344 -13.88 -11.05 -10.98
C LYS A 344 -14.11 -9.53 -10.92
N TYR A 345 -14.49 -8.99 -9.75
CA TYR A 345 -14.59 -7.54 -9.56
C TYR A 345 -13.24 -6.84 -9.73
N LEU A 346 -12.16 -7.38 -9.16
CA LEU A 346 -10.80 -6.83 -9.31
C LEU A 346 -10.37 -6.86 -10.78
N LEU A 347 -10.61 -7.96 -11.48
CA LEU A 347 -10.30 -8.09 -12.91
C LEU A 347 -11.08 -7.07 -13.75
N ALA A 348 -12.38 -6.93 -13.51
CA ALA A 348 -13.23 -5.93 -14.18
C ALA A 348 -12.82 -4.48 -13.90
N SER A 349 -12.18 -4.24 -12.75
CA SER A 349 -11.77 -2.91 -12.28
C SER A 349 -10.32 -2.54 -12.65
N ASN A 350 -9.71 -3.25 -13.61
CA ASN A 350 -8.34 -3.02 -14.05
C ASN A 350 -7.30 -3.21 -12.92
N CYS A 351 -7.49 -4.23 -12.08
CA CYS A 351 -6.52 -4.68 -11.07
C CYS A 351 -5.93 -6.05 -11.47
N THR A 352 -5.65 -6.26 -12.75
CA THR A 352 -5.24 -7.56 -13.31
C THR A 352 -3.85 -7.99 -12.82
N LYS A 353 -2.90 -7.04 -12.74
CA LYS A 353 -1.56 -7.29 -12.20
C LYS A 353 -1.61 -7.60 -10.72
N PHE A 354 -2.47 -6.94 -9.97
CA PHE A 354 -2.63 -7.24 -8.54
C PHE A 354 -3.14 -8.68 -8.33
N VAL A 355 -4.13 -9.12 -9.10
CA VAL A 355 -4.64 -10.50 -9.05
C VAL A 355 -3.57 -11.51 -9.46
N SER A 356 -2.76 -11.22 -10.49
CA SER A 356 -1.67 -12.13 -10.88
C SER A 356 -0.60 -12.27 -9.79
N LEU A 357 -0.25 -11.18 -9.10
CA LEU A 357 0.65 -11.22 -7.95
C LEU A 357 0.09 -12.10 -6.82
N ILE A 358 -1.21 -12.00 -6.51
CA ILE A 358 -1.90 -12.84 -5.51
C ILE A 358 -1.84 -14.33 -5.89
N HIS A 359 -2.01 -14.64 -7.18
CA HIS A 359 -1.94 -16.02 -7.68
C HIS A 359 -0.52 -16.57 -7.55
N SER A 360 0.50 -15.75 -7.81
CA SER A 360 1.92 -16.15 -7.72
C SER A 360 2.35 -16.64 -6.33
N VAL A 361 1.71 -16.12 -5.27
CA VAL A 361 2.02 -16.47 -3.86
C VAL A 361 0.96 -17.36 -3.20
N ASN A 362 0.03 -17.90 -3.99
CA ASN A 362 -1.06 -18.79 -3.54
C ASN A 362 -1.97 -18.15 -2.45
N LEU A 363 -2.32 -16.87 -2.63
CA LEU A 363 -3.22 -16.12 -1.74
C LEU A 363 -4.67 -16.02 -2.26
N THR A 364 -5.01 -16.74 -3.33
CA THR A 364 -6.35 -16.72 -3.97
C THR A 364 -7.50 -17.03 -2.99
N HIS A 365 -7.24 -17.81 -1.94
CA HIS A 365 -8.22 -18.11 -0.89
C HIS A 365 -8.73 -16.87 -0.15
N LEU A 366 -7.95 -15.78 -0.08
CA LEU A 366 -8.38 -14.53 0.58
C LEU A 366 -9.43 -13.76 -0.22
N ILE A 367 -9.49 -13.99 -1.53
CA ILE A 367 -10.38 -13.26 -2.44
C ILE A 367 -11.59 -14.12 -2.82
N ASN A 368 -11.40 -15.44 -2.91
CA ASN A 368 -12.46 -16.37 -3.32
C ASN A 368 -13.24 -16.98 -2.14
N SER A 369 -12.75 -16.87 -0.90
CA SER A 369 -13.49 -17.37 0.27
C SER A 369 -14.77 -16.56 0.49
N THR A 370 -15.89 -17.27 0.64
CA THR A 370 -17.19 -16.70 1.00
C THR A 370 -17.41 -16.61 2.51
N ASP A 371 -16.60 -17.33 3.30
CA ASP A 371 -16.79 -17.48 4.75
C ASP A 371 -16.24 -16.29 5.55
N VAL A 372 -15.13 -15.71 5.09
CA VAL A 372 -14.41 -14.66 5.81
C VAL A 372 -14.61 -13.32 5.13
N LYS A 373 -15.05 -12.34 5.90
CA LYS A 373 -15.22 -10.95 5.42
C LYS A 373 -13.87 -10.27 5.39
N TYR A 374 -13.50 -9.71 4.24
CA TYR A 374 -12.27 -8.94 4.08
C TYR A 374 -12.56 -7.55 3.51
N THR A 375 -11.71 -6.60 3.88
CA THR A 375 -11.55 -5.34 3.16
C THR A 375 -10.22 -5.43 2.40
N VAL A 376 -10.30 -5.38 1.08
CA VAL A 376 -9.18 -5.51 0.16
C VAL A 376 -8.76 -4.12 -0.30
N LEU A 377 -7.49 -3.80 -0.10
CA LEU A 377 -6.87 -2.56 -0.55
C LEU A 377 -6.15 -2.88 -1.86
N ALA A 378 -6.74 -2.56 -3.01
CA ALA A 378 -6.25 -2.99 -4.31
C ALA A 378 -5.64 -1.81 -5.10
N PRO A 379 -4.32 -1.82 -5.39
CA PRO A 379 -3.78 -0.91 -6.39
C PRO A 379 -4.27 -1.32 -7.79
N ARG A 380 -4.62 -0.33 -8.60
CA ARG A 380 -4.98 -0.54 -10.02
C ARG A 380 -3.73 -0.71 -10.88
N ASP A 381 -3.91 -1.24 -12.09
CA ASP A 381 -2.81 -1.52 -13.00
C ASP A 381 -2.09 -0.24 -13.46
N ASP A 382 -2.80 0.88 -13.61
CA ASP A 382 -2.20 2.19 -13.88
C ASP A 382 -1.24 2.63 -12.76
N VAL A 383 -1.64 2.41 -11.50
CA VAL A 383 -0.81 2.69 -10.32
C VAL A 383 0.42 1.78 -10.28
N LEU A 384 0.26 0.48 -10.53
CA LEU A 384 1.37 -0.47 -10.55
C LEU A 384 2.34 -0.23 -11.73
N ASN A 385 1.83 0.22 -12.88
CA ASN A 385 2.65 0.53 -14.05
C ASN A 385 3.54 1.75 -13.84
N VAL A 386 3.11 2.73 -13.03
CA VAL A 386 3.89 3.95 -12.75
C VAL A 386 5.10 3.67 -11.87
N LEU A 387 5.01 2.72 -10.94
CA LEU A 387 6.09 2.38 -10.01
C LEU A 387 7.24 1.60 -10.67
N GLY A 388 6.99 0.97 -11.81
CA GLY A 388 7.95 0.08 -12.48
C GLY A 388 8.04 -1.30 -11.80
N GLU A 389 8.46 -2.31 -12.56
CA GLU A 389 8.54 -3.68 -12.05
C GLU A 389 9.68 -3.87 -11.02
N ASP A 390 10.71 -3.02 -11.07
CA ASP A 390 11.87 -3.09 -10.17
C ASP A 390 11.57 -2.66 -8.72
N GLU A 391 10.48 -1.92 -8.49
CA GLU A 391 10.07 -1.51 -7.14
C GLU A 391 9.19 -2.56 -6.43
N LEU A 392 8.67 -3.55 -7.18
CA LEU A 392 7.87 -4.63 -6.62
C LEU A 392 8.78 -5.83 -6.24
N PRO A 393 8.51 -6.51 -5.11
CA PRO A 393 9.26 -7.71 -4.77
C PRO A 393 9.07 -8.81 -5.83
N GLU A 394 10.09 -9.66 -6.01
CA GLU A 394 10.07 -10.74 -7.00
C GLU A 394 8.83 -11.64 -6.87
N MET A 395 8.28 -12.09 -8.00
CA MET A 395 7.12 -12.98 -8.01
C MET A 395 7.41 -14.28 -7.27
N GLY A 396 6.48 -14.68 -6.39
CA GLY A 396 6.64 -15.87 -5.54
C GLY A 396 7.54 -15.69 -4.31
N SER A 397 8.16 -14.52 -4.12
CA SER A 397 9.01 -14.23 -2.95
C SER A 397 8.21 -14.17 -1.65
N ALA A 398 8.90 -14.39 -0.52
CA ALA A 398 8.29 -14.25 0.81
C ALA A 398 7.96 -12.78 1.11
N GLU A 399 8.75 -11.85 0.58
CA GLU A 399 8.59 -10.41 0.65
C GLU A 399 7.31 -9.98 -0.06
N LEU A 400 7.05 -10.48 -1.28
CA LEU A 400 5.81 -10.23 -2.01
C LEU A 400 4.60 -10.75 -1.23
N LYS A 401 4.69 -11.97 -0.68
CA LYS A 401 3.62 -12.54 0.13
C LYS A 401 3.30 -11.67 1.35
N ARG A 402 4.34 -11.15 2.03
CA ARG A 402 4.19 -10.22 3.17
C ARG A 402 3.50 -8.92 2.76
N MET A 403 3.98 -8.31 1.66
CA MET A 403 3.38 -7.10 1.10
C MET A 403 1.91 -7.30 0.76
N LEU A 404 1.56 -8.39 0.06
CA LEU A 404 0.18 -8.66 -0.33
C LEU A 404 -0.72 -8.90 0.88
N LEU A 405 -0.29 -9.65 1.90
CA LEU A 405 -1.06 -9.85 3.13
C LEU A 405 -1.36 -8.54 3.87
N TYR A 406 -0.51 -7.53 3.75
CA TYR A 406 -0.72 -6.20 4.33
C TYR A 406 -1.87 -5.42 3.65
N HIS A 407 -2.25 -5.80 2.43
CA HIS A 407 -3.38 -5.21 1.70
C HIS A 407 -4.75 -5.82 2.07
N PHE A 408 -4.78 -6.84 2.93
CA PHE A 408 -6.03 -7.47 3.38
C PHE A 408 -6.30 -7.11 4.84
N ILE A 409 -7.47 -6.55 5.11
CA ILE A 409 -7.91 -6.27 6.48
C ILE A 409 -9.08 -7.20 6.80
N PRO A 410 -9.00 -8.04 7.84
CA PRO A 410 -10.13 -8.83 8.32
C PRO A 410 -11.31 -7.94 8.73
N GLY A 411 -12.51 -8.32 8.31
CA GLY A 411 -13.75 -7.61 8.54
C GLY A 411 -14.13 -6.63 7.42
N LYS A 412 -15.37 -6.15 7.49
CA LYS A 412 -15.92 -5.16 6.56
C LYS A 412 -15.84 -3.76 7.15
N TRP A 413 -14.90 -2.97 6.66
CA TRP A 413 -14.58 -1.62 7.13
C TRP A 413 -15.15 -0.56 6.19
N SER A 414 -16.47 -0.35 6.25
CA SER A 414 -17.14 0.73 5.52
C SER A 414 -16.72 2.12 6.02
N ASP A 415 -16.84 3.14 5.18
CA ASP A 415 -16.51 4.53 5.50
C ASP A 415 -17.08 5.02 6.84
N LYS A 416 -18.28 4.59 7.23
CA LYS A 416 -18.92 4.99 8.51
C LYS A 416 -18.21 4.48 9.76
N LYS A 417 -17.46 3.38 9.65
CA LYS A 417 -16.73 2.76 10.77
C LYS A 417 -15.31 3.32 10.92
N LEU A 418 -14.76 3.85 9.83
CA LEU A 418 -13.42 4.42 9.80
C LEU A 418 -13.41 5.78 10.48
N LYS A 419 -12.49 5.96 11.43
CA LYS A 419 -12.24 7.19 12.16
C LYS A 419 -10.75 7.52 12.06
N ASP A 420 -10.45 8.81 12.15
CA ASP A 420 -9.08 9.29 12.11
C ASP A 420 -8.23 8.74 13.27
N GLY A 421 -7.02 8.29 12.95
CA GLY A 421 -6.05 7.75 13.90
C GLY A 421 -6.35 6.33 14.41
N VAL A 422 -7.29 5.61 13.79
CA VAL A 422 -7.56 4.20 14.13
C VAL A 422 -6.47 3.30 13.53
N LEU A 423 -6.01 2.34 14.32
CA LEU A 423 -5.14 1.25 13.87
C LEU A 423 -5.98 0.02 13.55
N LEU A 424 -5.87 -0.50 12.34
CA LEU A 424 -6.55 -1.71 11.88
C LEU A 424 -5.57 -2.87 11.77
N GLU A 425 -5.93 -4.03 12.30
CA GLU A 425 -5.14 -5.25 12.12
C GLU A 425 -5.29 -5.78 10.69
N THR A 426 -4.18 -6.11 10.06
CA THR A 426 -4.14 -6.68 8.70
C THR A 426 -4.08 -8.22 8.74
N ALA A 427 -4.12 -8.87 7.58
CA ALA A 427 -3.93 -10.30 7.46
C ALA A 427 -2.45 -10.70 7.60
N LEU A 428 -1.52 -9.75 7.51
CA LEU A 428 -0.09 -9.98 7.71
C LEU A 428 0.18 -10.31 9.18
N GLN A 429 0.76 -11.49 9.41
CA GLN A 429 1.29 -11.88 10.72
C GLN A 429 2.81 -11.80 10.69
N ASP A 430 3.37 -11.12 11.70
CA ASP A 430 4.80 -10.87 11.78
C ASP A 430 5.41 -11.60 12.99
N VAL A 431 6.49 -12.34 12.74
CA VAL A 431 7.27 -13.00 13.79
C VAL A 431 7.85 -11.95 14.75
N GLY A 432 8.21 -10.77 14.21
CA GLY A 432 8.68 -9.63 14.99
C GLY A 432 7.67 -9.13 16.02
N LEU A 433 6.37 -9.31 15.80
CA LEU A 433 5.32 -8.94 16.76
C LEU A 433 4.93 -10.09 17.70
N GLY A 434 5.76 -11.15 17.78
CA GLY A 434 5.45 -12.35 18.55
C GLY A 434 4.32 -13.18 17.95
N GLY A 435 4.17 -13.16 16.61
CA GLY A 435 3.06 -13.81 15.90
C GLY A 435 1.78 -12.99 15.85
N GLY A 436 1.81 -11.74 16.33
CA GLY A 436 0.73 -10.78 16.20
C GLY A 436 0.49 -10.35 14.74
N ARG A 437 -0.70 -9.80 14.48
CA ARG A 437 -1.02 -9.19 13.19
C ARG A 437 -0.39 -7.80 13.11
N GLN A 438 0.14 -7.47 11.94
CA GLN A 438 0.64 -6.13 11.67
C GLN A 438 -0.55 -5.15 11.57
N VAL A 439 -0.38 -3.96 12.12
CA VAL A 439 -1.40 -2.92 12.10
C VAL A 439 -1.16 -1.92 10.99
N LEU A 440 -2.22 -1.27 10.54
CA LEU A 440 -2.24 -0.26 9.50
C LEU A 440 -2.94 0.98 10.04
N ASP A 441 -2.30 2.14 9.91
CA ASP A 441 -2.90 3.42 10.26
C ASP A 441 -3.95 3.86 9.24
N VAL A 442 -5.04 4.45 9.75
CA VAL A 442 -6.08 5.05 8.93
C VAL A 442 -6.20 6.53 9.27
N GLU A 443 -6.03 7.36 8.24
CA GLU A 443 -6.25 8.79 8.31
C GLU A 443 -7.56 9.13 7.60
N VAL A 444 -8.40 9.93 8.26
CA VAL A 444 -9.70 10.35 7.69
C VAL A 444 -9.80 11.87 7.77
N SER A 445 -9.91 12.52 6.61
CA SER A 445 -10.07 13.98 6.50
C SER A 445 -11.40 14.31 5.82
N ASP A 446 -12.20 15.18 6.44
CA ASP A 446 -13.52 15.59 5.95
C ASP A 446 -13.53 16.99 5.31
N LYS A 447 -12.37 17.62 5.06
CA LYS A 447 -12.28 19.04 4.67
C LYS A 447 -12.81 19.37 3.26
N GLU A 448 -12.74 18.44 2.30
CA GLU A 448 -13.19 18.64 0.90
C GLU A 448 -13.87 17.37 0.36
N GLY A 449 -14.73 16.77 1.19
CA GLY A 449 -15.19 15.39 1.01
C GLY A 449 -14.36 14.41 1.83
N LYS A 450 -14.92 13.23 2.09
CA LYS A 450 -14.30 12.24 2.97
C LYS A 450 -13.12 11.58 2.25
N ASN A 451 -11.92 12.05 2.50
CA ASN A 451 -10.69 11.47 1.98
C ASN A 451 -10.12 10.49 3.00
N ILE A 452 -9.98 9.23 2.59
CA ILE A 452 -9.50 8.15 3.43
C ILE A 452 -8.10 7.76 2.95
N ARG A 453 -7.16 7.63 3.89
CA ARG A 453 -5.82 7.11 3.61
C ARG A 453 -5.56 5.90 4.50
N PHE A 454 -4.97 4.88 3.92
CA PHE A 454 -4.49 3.69 4.61
C PHE A 454 -2.97 3.66 4.49
N GLY A 455 -2.22 3.67 5.58
CA GLY A 455 -0.74 3.66 5.52
C GLY A 455 -0.16 4.84 4.73
N GLY A 456 -0.81 6.00 4.81
CA GLY A 456 -0.51 7.17 3.99
C GLY A 456 -0.83 7.07 2.49
N ALA A 457 -1.35 5.94 1.99
CA ALA A 457 -1.84 5.81 0.61
C ALA A 457 -3.33 6.20 0.53
N GLY A 458 -3.69 7.11 -0.38
CA GLY A 458 -5.07 7.57 -0.54
C GLY A 458 -5.95 6.60 -1.32
N THR A 459 -7.26 6.67 -1.12
CA THR A 459 -8.24 5.91 -1.90
C THR A 459 -8.61 6.63 -3.21
N ILE A 460 -8.71 5.90 -4.32
CA ILE A 460 -9.14 6.40 -5.63
C ILE A 460 -10.61 6.04 -5.86
N GLY A 461 -11.47 7.06 -5.95
CA GLY A 461 -12.90 6.87 -6.21
C GLY A 461 -13.66 6.22 -5.05
N GLU A 462 -14.86 5.73 -5.34
CA GLU A 462 -15.70 5.05 -4.34
C GLU A 462 -15.29 3.57 -4.17
N HIS A 463 -15.53 3.05 -2.97
CA HIS A 463 -15.32 1.64 -2.68
C HIS A 463 -16.42 0.78 -3.31
N VAL A 464 -16.06 -0.44 -3.71
CA VAL A 464 -17.01 -1.39 -4.29
C VAL A 464 -17.29 -2.52 -3.30
N GLU A 465 -18.56 -2.86 -3.14
CA GLU A 465 -18.99 -3.99 -2.33
C GLU A 465 -19.23 -5.22 -3.22
N ALA A 466 -18.42 -6.26 -3.01
CA ALA A 466 -18.51 -7.53 -3.72
C ALA A 466 -18.84 -8.65 -2.73
N ASN A 467 -20.12 -9.00 -2.60
CA ASN A 467 -20.63 -10.00 -1.65
C ASN A 467 -20.20 -9.68 -0.19
N ASN A 468 -19.29 -10.48 0.36
CA ASN A 468 -18.78 -10.34 1.73
C ASN A 468 -17.48 -9.53 1.81
N THR A 469 -17.03 -8.96 0.70
CA THR A 469 -15.75 -8.27 0.56
C THR A 469 -15.95 -6.81 0.17
N LEU A 470 -15.15 -5.93 0.75
CA LEU A 470 -15.13 -4.50 0.42
C LEU A 470 -13.82 -4.16 -0.28
N ILE A 471 -13.87 -3.51 -1.43
CA ILE A 471 -12.67 -3.21 -2.23
C ILE A 471 -12.46 -1.69 -2.24
N TYR A 472 -11.31 -1.25 -1.76
CA TYR A 472 -10.82 0.12 -1.91
C TYR A 472 -9.70 0.15 -2.95
N TYR A 473 -9.79 1.07 -3.91
CA TYR A 473 -8.72 1.26 -4.87
C TYR A 473 -7.66 2.19 -4.29
N MET A 474 -6.39 1.80 -4.33
CA MET A 474 -5.30 2.52 -3.67
C MET A 474 -4.49 3.38 -4.64
N SER A 475 -4.07 4.57 -4.20
CA SER A 475 -3.23 5.50 -4.98
C SER A 475 -1.79 5.04 -5.16
N ARG A 476 -1.34 4.10 -4.34
CA ARG A 476 -0.06 3.40 -4.39
C ARG A 476 -0.19 2.07 -3.63
N PRO A 477 0.62 1.05 -3.95
CA PRO A 477 0.71 -0.16 -3.16
C PRO A 477 1.18 0.16 -1.74
N LEU A 478 0.64 -0.58 -0.78
CA LEU A 478 1.04 -0.50 0.61
C LEU A 478 2.34 -1.25 0.83
N VAL A 479 3.29 -0.58 1.43
CA VAL A 479 4.56 -1.16 1.84
C VAL A 479 4.47 -1.53 3.31
N PRO A 480 4.71 -2.79 3.70
CA PRO A 480 4.71 -3.16 5.11
C PRO A 480 5.83 -2.41 5.86
N PRO A 481 5.63 -2.09 7.15
CA PRO A 481 6.64 -1.39 7.94
C PRO A 481 8.00 -2.10 7.95
N SER A 482 9.08 -1.33 7.82
CA SER A 482 10.46 -1.82 7.81
C SER A 482 11.02 -2.01 9.23
N ASP A 483 12.29 -2.35 9.35
CA ASP A 483 12.94 -2.45 10.65
C ASP A 483 12.96 -1.09 11.39
N PRO A 484 13.05 -1.09 12.73
CA PRO A 484 13.03 0.15 13.50
C PRO A 484 14.07 1.18 13.08
N LEU A 485 15.27 0.75 12.69
CA LEU A 485 16.36 1.68 12.35
C LEU A 485 16.13 2.32 10.97
N GLN A 486 15.64 1.55 9.99
CA GLN A 486 15.21 2.09 8.69
C GLN A 486 14.02 3.04 8.83
N THR A 487 13.09 2.76 9.74
CA THR A 487 11.92 3.61 9.98
C THR A 487 12.33 5.00 10.53
N ILE A 488 13.38 5.05 11.35
CA ILE A 488 13.91 6.28 11.96
C ILE A 488 14.84 7.05 11.00
N LEU A 489 15.50 6.34 10.08
CA LEU A 489 16.54 6.90 9.20
C LEU A 489 16.16 8.22 8.47
N PRO A 490 14.92 8.42 7.98
CA PRO A 490 14.53 9.67 7.33
C PRO A 490 14.44 10.89 8.27
N SER A 491 14.36 10.66 9.58
CA SER A 491 14.16 11.73 10.58
C SER A 491 15.49 12.31 11.04
N LEU A 492 15.86 13.48 10.50
CA LEU A 492 17.11 14.19 10.82
C LEU A 492 17.26 14.51 12.32
N GLU A 493 16.15 14.77 13.01
CA GLU A 493 16.10 15.08 14.44
C GLU A 493 16.47 13.89 15.36
N LEU A 494 16.52 12.67 14.82
CA LEU A 494 16.79 11.43 15.56
C LEU A 494 18.18 10.85 15.24
N SER A 495 18.97 11.56 14.42
CA SER A 495 20.24 11.08 13.87
C SER A 495 21.34 10.87 14.92
N SER A 496 21.41 11.68 15.98
CA SER A 496 22.40 11.51 17.05
C SER A 496 22.20 10.21 17.82
N PHE A 497 20.95 9.85 18.13
CA PHE A 497 20.65 8.59 18.80
C PHE A 497 20.90 7.38 17.88
N LEU A 498 20.55 7.51 16.60
CA LEU A 498 20.86 6.49 15.60
C LEU A 498 22.37 6.25 15.46
N ALA A 499 23.17 7.33 15.43
CA ALA A 499 24.63 7.24 15.44
C ALA A 499 25.16 6.57 16.71
N ALA A 500 24.56 6.86 17.87
CA ALA A 500 24.89 6.18 19.13
C ALA A 500 24.61 4.67 19.04
N ILE A 501 23.46 4.25 18.49
CA ILE A 501 23.15 2.83 18.25
C ILE A 501 24.21 2.18 17.37
N PHE A 502 24.58 2.78 16.23
CA PHE A 502 25.60 2.23 15.34
C PHE A 502 27.02 2.24 15.93
N SER A 503 27.31 3.12 16.89
CA SER A 503 28.59 3.11 17.62
C SER A 503 28.71 1.93 18.59
N THR A 504 27.57 1.33 18.96
CA THR A 504 27.47 0.10 19.75
C THR A 504 27.23 -1.12 18.85
N SER A 505 27.32 -2.33 19.42
CA SER A 505 26.98 -3.57 18.74
C SER A 505 25.48 -3.93 18.84
N LEU A 506 24.61 -2.97 19.16
CA LEU A 506 23.17 -3.22 19.39
C LEU A 506 22.31 -3.11 18.13
N ALA A 507 22.82 -2.54 17.04
CA ALA A 507 22.03 -2.29 15.82
C ALA A 507 21.35 -3.57 15.29
N ASP A 508 22.10 -4.66 15.18
CA ASP A 508 21.58 -5.94 14.67
C ASP A 508 20.60 -6.61 15.64
N ILE A 509 20.79 -6.39 16.95
CA ILE A 509 19.89 -6.91 17.99
C ILE A 509 18.55 -6.17 17.94
N LEU A 510 18.56 -4.84 17.86
CA LEU A 510 17.34 -4.02 17.85
C LEU A 510 16.52 -4.17 16.57
N ARG A 511 17.15 -4.50 15.45
CA ARG A 511 16.44 -4.77 14.17
C ARG A 511 15.48 -5.96 14.27
N VAL A 512 15.88 -7.02 14.96
CA VAL A 512 15.14 -8.30 15.01
C VAL A 512 14.45 -8.52 16.36
N ALA A 513 14.74 -7.67 17.34
CA ALA A 513 14.17 -7.68 18.68
C ALA A 513 12.63 -7.79 18.65
N PRO A 514 12.03 -8.94 19.03
CA PRO A 514 10.58 -9.07 18.95
C PRO A 514 9.89 -8.18 19.98
N ARG A 515 8.67 -7.75 19.65
CA ARG A 515 7.73 -7.00 20.49
C ARG A 515 8.40 -5.83 21.22
N THR A 516 9.07 -4.95 20.47
CA THR A 516 9.84 -3.85 21.07
C THR A 516 9.24 -2.50 20.73
N THR A 517 9.02 -1.68 21.77
CA THR A 517 8.69 -0.26 21.61
C THR A 517 9.95 0.55 21.82
N LEU A 518 10.48 1.15 20.75
CA LEU A 518 11.74 1.89 20.80
C LEU A 518 11.45 3.38 21.01
N LEU A 519 11.96 3.92 22.11
CA LEU A 519 11.84 5.33 22.45
C LEU A 519 13.08 6.08 21.98
N VAL A 520 12.91 7.06 21.10
CA VAL A 520 14.03 7.71 20.42
C VAL A 520 14.09 9.17 20.80
N PRO A 521 15.13 9.61 21.54
CA PRO A 521 15.30 11.01 21.88
C PRO A 521 15.74 11.86 20.69
N HIS A 522 15.33 13.12 20.70
CA HIS A 522 15.79 14.13 19.75
C HIS A 522 17.29 14.45 19.92
N ASN A 523 17.94 14.97 18.89
CA ASN A 523 19.37 15.34 18.93
C ASN A 523 19.71 16.30 20.08
N SER A 524 18.79 17.22 20.37
CA SER A 524 18.95 18.21 21.46
C SER A 524 18.97 17.57 22.87
N ALA A 525 18.53 16.32 23.01
CA ALA A 525 18.62 15.57 24.25
C ALA A 525 20.06 15.39 24.73
N PHE A 526 21.00 15.12 23.82
CA PHE A 526 22.42 14.94 24.15
C PHE A 526 23.06 16.25 24.62
N GLU A 527 22.59 17.40 24.14
CA GLU A 527 23.06 18.70 24.60
C GLU A 527 22.51 19.01 26.01
N ARG A 528 21.21 18.79 26.22
CA ARG A 528 20.54 19.02 27.52
C ARG A 528 21.02 18.08 28.61
N LEU A 529 21.47 16.87 28.28
CA LEU A 529 22.07 15.93 29.25
C LEU A 529 23.34 16.50 29.93
N GLY A 530 23.99 17.47 29.30
CA GLY A 530 25.26 18.03 29.72
C GLY A 530 26.43 17.45 28.92
N LEU A 531 27.28 18.33 28.41
CA LEU A 531 28.36 17.98 27.49
C LEU A 531 29.32 16.94 28.06
N LEU A 532 29.59 16.95 29.37
CA LEU A 532 30.47 15.96 30.01
C LEU A 532 29.85 14.56 30.07
N VAL A 533 28.54 14.48 30.33
CA VAL A 533 27.83 13.20 30.35
C VAL A 533 27.78 12.60 28.96
N SER A 534 27.42 13.41 27.96
CA SER A 534 27.39 12.99 26.57
C SER A 534 28.77 12.61 26.04
N ALA A 535 29.82 13.36 26.40
CA ALA A 535 31.19 13.00 26.07
C ALA A 535 31.64 11.68 26.70
N HIS A 536 31.21 11.39 27.94
CA HIS A 536 31.47 10.09 28.58
C HIS A 536 30.75 8.95 27.87
N LEU A 537 29.44 9.09 27.59
CA LEU A 537 28.64 8.05 26.95
C LEU A 537 29.11 7.74 25.52
N LEU A 538 29.54 8.76 24.77
CA LEU A 538 30.05 8.59 23.41
C LEU A 538 31.54 8.19 23.37
N ALA A 539 32.22 8.11 24.51
CA ALA A 539 33.59 7.68 24.57
C ALA A 539 33.73 6.18 24.26
N ALA A 540 34.76 5.82 23.49
CA ALA A 540 35.04 4.43 23.15
C ALA A 540 35.28 3.52 24.37
N THR A 541 35.66 4.09 25.52
CA THR A 541 35.87 3.36 26.78
C THR A 541 34.59 3.04 27.55
N SER A 542 33.46 3.65 27.17
CA SER A 542 32.21 3.63 27.94
C SER A 542 31.05 3.00 27.16
N LYS A 543 31.38 2.11 26.21
CA LYS A 543 30.40 1.44 25.35
C LYS A 543 29.37 0.64 26.13
N ASP A 544 29.76 0.06 27.26
CA ASP A 544 28.85 -0.72 28.11
C ASP A 544 27.79 0.18 28.76
N ASP A 545 28.20 1.35 29.27
CA ASP A 545 27.29 2.36 29.80
C ASP A 545 26.30 2.84 28.71
N LEU A 546 26.80 3.12 27.50
CA LEU A 546 25.95 3.52 26.37
C LEU A 546 25.00 2.40 25.91
N SER A 547 25.47 1.15 25.90
CA SER A 547 24.67 -0.03 25.57
C SER A 547 23.49 -0.19 26.54
N ALA A 548 23.74 -0.05 27.84
CA ALA A 548 22.69 -0.09 28.86
C ALA A 548 21.69 1.07 28.68
N VAL A 549 22.17 2.29 28.41
CA VAL A 549 21.28 3.42 28.10
C VAL A 549 20.41 3.14 26.88
N ILE A 550 20.95 2.63 25.78
CA ILE A 550 20.17 2.34 24.57
C ILE A 550 19.14 1.23 24.83
N GLN A 551 19.52 0.16 25.54
CA GLN A 551 18.59 -0.92 25.89
C GLN A 551 17.49 -0.45 26.85
N HIS A 552 17.76 0.53 27.70
CA HIS A 552 16.75 1.16 28.56
C HIS A 552 15.70 1.90 27.74
N HIS A 553 16.05 2.43 26.57
CA HIS A 553 15.10 3.07 25.66
C HIS A 553 14.27 2.07 24.84
N ALA A 554 14.55 0.76 24.96
CA ALA A 554 13.78 -0.30 24.30
C ALA A 554 12.85 -0.97 25.32
N ILE A 555 11.56 -0.64 25.27
CA ILE A 555 10.53 -1.27 26.11
C ILE A 555 10.21 -2.69 25.58
N ASP A 556 10.10 -3.65 26.49
CA ASP A 556 9.67 -5.02 26.19
C ASP A 556 8.13 -5.10 26.14
N GLY A 557 7.59 -4.82 24.95
CA GLY A 557 6.16 -4.70 24.68
C GLY A 557 5.89 -3.84 23.44
N VAL A 558 4.71 -3.98 22.84
CA VAL A 558 4.25 -3.12 21.73
C VAL A 558 3.18 -2.20 22.29
N GLU A 559 3.54 -0.94 22.53
CA GLU A 559 2.68 0.05 23.17
C GLU A 559 2.33 1.14 22.17
N TYR A 560 1.13 1.10 21.58
CA TYR A 560 0.71 2.12 20.63
C TYR A 560 0.35 3.45 21.31
N ALA A 561 0.41 4.54 20.56
CA ALA A 561 0.12 5.90 21.04
C ALA A 561 -1.24 6.02 21.75
N ALA A 562 -2.27 5.31 21.31
CA ALA A 562 -3.59 5.33 21.95
C ALA A 562 -3.57 4.74 23.36
N ALA A 563 -2.82 3.64 23.57
CA ALA A 563 -2.65 3.02 24.88
C ALA A 563 -1.86 3.94 25.81
N LEU A 564 -0.78 4.55 25.31
CA LEU A 564 0.05 5.51 26.05
C LEU A 564 -0.70 6.79 26.42
N ARG A 565 -1.56 7.31 25.53
CA ARG A 565 -2.39 8.49 25.81
C ARG A 565 -3.44 8.22 26.88
N ASN A 566 -4.05 7.03 26.88
CA ASN A 566 -5.13 6.68 27.79
C ASN A 566 -4.60 6.20 29.16
N GLY A 567 -3.46 5.50 29.19
CA GLY A 567 -2.80 5.04 30.40
C GLY A 567 -2.24 6.17 31.27
N SER A 568 -2.27 5.98 32.59
CA SER A 568 -1.56 6.85 33.54
C SER A 568 -1.03 6.02 34.70
N GLY A 569 0.21 6.24 35.11
CA GLY A 569 0.86 5.49 36.18
C GLY A 569 1.26 4.06 35.77
N LEU A 570 1.42 3.82 34.46
CA LEU A 570 1.90 2.54 33.94
C LEU A 570 3.43 2.46 34.11
N THR A 571 3.92 1.27 34.41
CA THR A 571 5.34 0.97 34.47
C THR A 571 5.65 -0.09 33.43
N PHE A 572 6.67 0.17 32.62
CA PHE A 572 7.07 -0.67 31.51
C PHE A 572 8.47 -1.26 31.77
N PRO A 573 8.64 -2.59 31.63
CA PRO A 573 9.96 -3.19 31.67
C PRO A 573 10.72 -2.86 30.39
N THR A 574 12.03 -2.62 30.54
CA THR A 574 12.94 -2.36 29.42
C THR A 574 13.80 -3.57 29.15
N ARG A 575 14.40 -3.64 27.95
CA ARG A 575 15.29 -4.75 27.58
C ARG A 575 16.59 -4.79 28.37
N GLU A 576 16.97 -3.67 28.97
CA GLU A 576 18.10 -3.63 29.91
C GLU A 576 17.77 -4.35 31.23
N GLY A 577 16.49 -4.50 31.56
CA GLY A 577 15.98 -5.14 32.78
C GLY A 577 15.47 -4.14 33.83
N SER A 578 15.65 -2.85 33.61
CA SER A 578 15.07 -1.80 34.44
C SER A 578 13.73 -1.31 33.93
N ASP A 579 13.04 -0.47 34.72
CA ASP A 579 11.68 -0.03 34.42
C ASP A 579 11.61 1.45 34.04
N ILE A 580 10.62 1.81 33.23
CA ILE A 580 10.24 3.20 32.93
C ILE A 580 8.81 3.44 33.40
N LYS A 581 8.58 4.54 34.12
CA LYS A 581 7.26 4.92 34.60
C LYS A 581 6.66 6.04 33.76
N LEU A 582 5.41 5.88 33.33
CA LEU A 582 4.64 6.89 32.60
C LEU A 582 3.71 7.66 33.54
N GLU A 583 3.92 8.97 33.63
CA GLU A 583 3.13 9.90 34.42
C GLU A 583 2.48 10.95 33.51
N ARG A 584 1.25 11.35 33.85
CA ARG A 584 0.53 12.41 33.12
C ARG A 584 0.64 13.70 33.89
N PHE A 585 1.13 14.74 33.24
CA PHE A 585 1.22 16.07 33.83
C PHE A 585 0.28 17.03 33.09
N LYS A 586 -0.50 17.81 33.85
CA LYS A 586 -1.35 18.86 33.29
C LYS A 586 -0.62 20.18 33.41
N THR A 587 -0.26 20.79 32.28
CA THR A 587 0.26 22.16 32.24
C THR A 587 -0.78 23.03 31.58
N GLY A 588 -1.65 23.67 32.38
CA GLY A 588 -2.80 24.41 31.86
C GLY A 588 -3.80 23.49 31.15
N ASP A 589 -4.16 23.82 29.90
CA ASP A 589 -5.06 23.02 29.06
C ASP A 589 -4.35 21.85 28.35
N ASP A 590 -3.01 21.85 28.28
CA ASP A 590 -2.23 20.84 27.56
C ASP A 590 -1.85 19.65 28.46
N LYS A 591 -2.09 18.43 27.96
CA LYS A 591 -1.78 17.18 28.65
C LYS A 591 -0.46 16.63 28.12
N LYS A 592 0.61 16.76 28.91
CA LYS A 592 1.91 16.18 28.59
C LYS A 592 2.08 14.80 29.22
N LEU A 593 2.72 13.91 28.48
CA LEU A 593 3.12 12.59 28.95
C LEU A 593 4.59 12.66 29.33
N LEU A 594 4.93 12.37 30.58
CA LEU A 594 6.29 12.37 31.09
C LEU A 594 6.69 10.95 31.45
N LEU A 595 7.86 10.53 30.99
CA LEU A 595 8.51 9.29 31.39
C LEU A 595 9.55 9.58 32.46
N SER A 596 9.56 8.77 33.51
CA SER A 596 10.59 8.78 34.55
C SER A 596 11.41 7.49 34.47
N PRO A 597 12.74 7.58 34.31
CA PRO A 597 13.61 6.41 34.32
C PRO A 597 13.76 5.82 35.73
N SER A 598 14.26 4.60 35.79
CA SER A 598 14.61 3.91 37.04
C SER A 598 15.86 4.48 37.73
N GLY A 599 16.74 5.14 36.97
CA GLY A 599 18.02 5.68 37.42
C GLY A 599 18.14 7.19 37.19
N GLY A 600 19.38 7.66 37.05
CA GLY A 600 19.66 9.08 36.88
C GLY A 600 19.65 9.86 38.20
N TRP A 601 19.10 11.07 38.18
CA TRP A 601 18.98 11.95 39.34
C TRP A 601 17.52 12.22 39.70
N ALA A 602 17.30 12.67 40.93
CA ALA A 602 15.98 13.05 41.40
C ALA A 602 15.34 14.11 40.46
N GLY A 603 14.13 13.80 39.99
CA GLY A 603 13.37 14.68 39.08
C GLY A 603 13.71 14.53 37.59
N MET A 604 14.61 13.61 37.19
CA MET A 604 14.87 13.33 35.78
C MET A 604 13.60 12.82 35.09
N ARG A 605 13.17 13.54 34.05
CA ARG A 605 11.96 13.23 33.28
C ARG A 605 12.19 13.53 31.81
N SER A 606 11.51 12.80 30.94
CA SER A 606 11.52 13.00 29.48
C SER A 606 10.09 13.12 28.98
N GLU A 607 9.81 14.11 28.15
CA GLU A 607 8.50 14.27 27.49
C GLU A 607 8.36 13.27 26.35
N LEU A 608 7.31 12.44 26.44
CA LEU A 608 6.94 11.49 25.40
C LEU A 608 6.05 12.16 24.36
N MET A 609 6.47 12.08 23.11
CA MET A 609 5.73 12.55 21.93
C MET A 609 5.12 11.33 21.23
N PRO A 610 3.89 10.91 21.60
CA PRO A 610 3.30 9.68 21.13
C PRO A 610 2.93 9.79 19.64
N LYS A 611 3.75 9.16 18.81
CA LYS A 611 3.64 9.09 17.34
C LYS A 611 3.82 7.65 16.90
N ASN A 612 2.86 7.07 16.18
CA ASN A 612 2.93 5.66 15.77
C ASN A 612 3.83 5.48 14.54
N MET A 613 5.15 5.48 14.74
CA MET A 613 6.08 5.05 13.68
C MET A 613 6.11 3.52 13.71
N LEU A 614 5.23 2.88 12.95
CA LEU A 614 5.08 1.43 12.91
C LEU A 614 6.35 0.77 12.36
N THR A 615 6.73 -0.38 12.91
CA THR A 615 7.91 -1.15 12.48
C THR A 615 7.56 -2.63 12.37
N GLN A 616 8.46 -3.43 11.79
CA GLN A 616 8.29 -4.88 11.69
C GLN A 616 8.21 -5.58 13.06
N THR A 617 8.83 -5.01 14.10
CA THR A 617 8.95 -5.62 15.42
C THR A 617 8.14 -4.93 16.52
N GLY A 618 7.54 -3.77 16.22
CA GLY A 618 6.73 -3.01 17.17
C GLY A 618 6.46 -1.60 16.68
N VAL A 619 6.83 -0.62 17.50
CA VAL A 619 6.55 0.80 17.24
C VAL A 619 7.67 1.67 17.78
N VAL A 620 7.91 2.80 17.13
CA VAL A 620 8.85 3.83 17.57
C VAL A 620 8.08 5.05 18.07
N HIS A 621 8.51 5.63 19.18
CA HIS A 621 8.02 6.91 19.69
C HIS A 621 9.16 7.88 19.93
N GLU A 622 8.86 9.17 19.81
CA GLU A 622 9.85 10.23 19.99
C GLU A 622 9.88 10.72 21.44
N LEU A 623 11.05 11.13 21.91
CA LEU A 623 11.29 11.67 23.25
C LEU A 623 12.01 13.02 23.19
N SER A 624 11.74 13.87 24.19
CA SER A 624 12.52 15.09 24.38
C SER A 624 13.92 14.78 24.89
N ASP A 625 14.07 13.92 25.89
CA ASP A 625 15.32 13.76 26.65
C ASP A 625 15.77 12.30 26.78
N LEU A 626 17.09 12.11 26.88
CA LEU A 626 17.73 10.81 27.06
C LEU A 626 17.54 10.34 28.51
N MET A 627 17.11 9.10 28.69
CA MET A 627 16.88 8.48 30.01
C MET A 627 18.07 7.63 30.47
N ILE A 628 18.45 7.71 31.75
CA ILE A 628 19.56 6.94 32.32
C ILE A 628 19.03 5.79 33.19
N PRO A 629 19.39 4.51 32.91
CA PRO A 629 18.99 3.39 33.74
C PRO A 629 19.77 3.35 35.05
N ARG A 630 19.21 2.64 36.05
CA ARG A 630 19.84 2.46 37.37
C ARG A 630 21.19 1.72 37.35
N SER A 631 21.49 0.95 36.30
CA SER A 631 22.76 0.24 36.14
C SER A 631 23.92 1.15 35.76
N VAL A 632 23.64 2.35 35.24
CA VAL A 632 24.66 3.29 34.77
C VAL A 632 24.98 4.30 35.85
N GLU A 633 26.11 4.07 36.51
CA GLU A 633 26.65 4.99 37.51
C GLU A 633 27.62 5.99 36.85
N LEU A 634 27.21 7.26 36.81
CA LEU A 634 28.02 8.40 36.40
C LEU A 634 28.72 8.95 37.64
N THR A 635 29.91 8.43 37.92
CA THR A 635 30.74 8.89 39.03
C THR A 635 31.48 10.18 38.67
N LEU A 636 31.91 10.93 39.70
CA LEU A 636 32.77 12.11 39.52
C LEU A 636 34.03 11.76 38.72
N GLY A 637 34.66 10.62 38.99
CA GLY A 637 35.85 10.17 38.26
C GLY A 637 35.61 9.97 36.76
N LYS A 638 34.47 9.37 36.37
CA LYS A 638 34.07 9.22 34.96
C LYS A 638 33.88 10.59 34.29
N LEU A 639 33.18 11.50 34.94
CA LEU A 639 32.91 12.85 34.43
C LEU A 639 34.18 13.73 34.36
N MET A 640 35.10 13.62 35.33
CA MET A 640 36.39 14.31 35.30
C MET A 640 37.27 13.82 34.16
N LYS A 641 37.25 12.51 33.88
CA LYS A 641 37.95 11.95 32.72
C LYS A 641 37.38 12.51 31.41
N ALA A 642 36.05 12.61 31.30
CA ALA A 642 35.39 13.26 30.16
C ALA A 642 35.75 14.76 30.05
N ALA A 643 35.94 15.44 31.19
CA ALA A 643 36.39 16.83 31.26
C ALA A 643 37.89 17.03 30.95
N LYS A 644 38.63 15.98 30.53
CA LYS A 644 40.09 16.03 30.36
C LYS A 644 40.80 16.55 31.61
N GLY A 645 40.38 16.10 32.79
CA GLY A 645 40.92 16.51 34.09
C GLY A 645 41.77 15.42 34.75
N THR A 646 42.57 14.67 33.98
CA THR A 646 43.34 13.54 34.51
C THR A 646 44.34 13.97 35.59
N THR A 647 44.88 15.17 35.46
CA THR A 647 45.77 15.80 36.45
C THR A 647 45.03 16.06 37.75
N MET A 648 43.81 16.61 37.67
CA MET A 648 42.96 16.84 38.85
C MET A 648 42.56 15.52 39.53
N VAL A 649 42.26 14.46 38.76
CA VAL A 649 42.02 13.11 39.31
C VAL A 649 43.22 12.62 40.13
N SER A 650 44.44 12.83 39.62
CA SER A 650 45.67 12.45 40.33
C SER A 650 45.87 13.26 41.62
N MET A 651 45.52 14.54 41.61
CA MET A 651 45.59 15.41 42.79
C MET A 651 44.59 15.00 43.87
N VAL A 652 43.33 14.73 43.49
CA VAL A 652 42.29 14.24 44.40
C VAL A 652 42.71 12.92 45.05
N THR A 653 43.31 12.02 44.26
CA THR A 653 43.80 10.74 44.76
C THR A 653 44.97 10.91 45.74
N LYS A 654 45.96 11.75 45.41
CA LYS A 654 47.11 12.03 46.29
C LYS A 654 46.75 12.81 47.55
N ALA A 655 45.72 13.65 47.50
CA ALA A 655 45.19 14.36 48.66
C ALA A 655 44.48 13.43 49.68
N GLY A 656 44.33 12.13 49.37
CA GLY A 656 43.62 11.16 50.20
C GLY A 656 42.10 11.15 50.00
N MET A 657 41.60 11.92 49.04
CA MET A 657 40.17 12.09 48.77
C MET A 657 39.66 11.23 47.60
N GLY A 658 40.32 10.10 47.32
CA GLY A 658 39.98 9.22 46.19
C GLY A 658 38.56 8.63 46.25
N TRP A 659 37.96 8.57 47.44
CA TRP A 659 36.57 8.15 47.65
C TRP A 659 35.55 9.04 46.91
N LEU A 660 35.88 10.31 46.67
CA LEU A 660 35.06 11.23 45.88
C LEU A 660 34.91 10.77 44.43
N LEU A 661 35.96 10.18 43.85
CA LEU A 661 35.96 9.76 42.44
C LEU A 661 34.92 8.65 42.18
N ASN A 662 34.62 7.86 43.21
CA ASN A 662 33.60 6.81 43.18
C ASN A 662 32.24 7.29 43.71
N GLY A 663 32.15 8.52 44.23
CA GLY A 663 30.93 9.08 44.80
C GLY A 663 30.49 8.40 46.11
N THR A 664 31.42 7.81 46.86
CA THR A 664 31.16 7.18 48.16
C THR A 664 31.35 8.17 49.31
N ALA A 665 30.94 7.83 50.52
CA ALA A 665 31.31 8.56 51.73
C ALA A 665 32.83 8.37 52.04
N PRO A 666 33.45 9.26 52.84
CA PRO A 666 34.82 9.03 53.33
C PRO A 666 34.89 7.71 54.13
N PRO A 667 35.99 6.94 54.03
CA PRO A 667 36.18 5.71 54.79
C PRO A 667 36.12 5.94 56.31
N ASP A 668 35.53 4.99 57.04
CA ASP A 668 35.45 5.05 58.51
C ASP A 668 36.84 5.13 59.15
N GLY A 669 37.02 6.04 60.12
CA GLY A 669 38.30 6.30 60.78
C GLY A 669 39.30 7.14 59.98
N SER A 670 38.86 7.74 58.87
CA SER A 670 39.65 8.72 58.14
C SER A 670 39.50 10.14 58.71
N PRO A 671 40.49 11.04 58.54
CA PRO A 671 40.42 12.41 59.05
C PRO A 671 39.17 13.19 58.55
N TRP A 672 38.67 12.82 57.38
CA TRP A 672 37.49 13.41 56.75
C TRP A 672 36.17 12.93 57.38
N ALA A 673 36.11 11.67 57.81
CA ALA A 673 34.96 11.14 58.54
C ALA A 673 34.84 11.81 59.92
N ASP A 674 35.97 12.03 60.61
CA ASP A 674 36.04 12.73 61.90
C ASP A 674 35.65 14.22 61.78
N ALA A 675 35.86 14.82 60.60
CA ALA A 675 35.47 16.19 60.29
C ALA A 675 33.95 16.36 60.01
N GLY A 676 33.14 15.30 60.17
CA GLY A 676 31.68 15.36 60.01
C GLY A 676 31.19 15.37 58.56
N LEU A 677 32.03 15.00 57.59
CA LEU A 677 31.69 14.94 56.17
C LEU A 677 30.86 13.68 55.87
N THR A 678 29.57 13.73 56.19
CA THR A 678 28.63 12.60 56.02
C THR A 678 27.87 12.62 54.69
N GLY A 679 27.98 13.71 53.93
CA GLY A 679 27.28 13.89 52.66
C GLY A 679 27.95 13.20 51.48
N THR A 680 27.15 12.63 50.58
CA THR A 680 27.60 12.01 49.32
C THR A 680 27.45 12.91 48.09
N GLY A 681 26.80 14.08 48.24
CA GLY A 681 26.54 15.02 47.15
C GLY A 681 27.63 16.09 47.02
N TRP A 682 28.42 16.03 45.96
CA TRP A 682 29.57 16.93 45.74
C TRP A 682 29.56 17.49 44.33
N THR A 683 29.72 18.81 44.20
CA THR A 683 30.07 19.42 42.92
C THR A 683 31.55 19.76 42.90
N LEU A 684 32.27 19.17 41.95
CA LEU A 684 33.69 19.43 41.75
C LEU A 684 33.89 20.40 40.58
N LEU A 685 34.64 21.47 40.85
CA LEU A 685 35.19 22.34 39.81
C LEU A 685 36.45 21.68 39.24
N CYS A 686 36.37 21.15 38.03
CA CYS A 686 37.44 20.40 37.40
C CYS A 686 38.18 21.25 36.36
N PRO A 687 39.40 21.72 36.66
CA PRO A 687 40.25 22.33 35.65
C PRO A 687 40.65 21.31 34.56
N THR A 688 40.78 21.78 33.33
CA THR A 688 41.33 20.97 32.23
C THR A 688 42.82 20.69 32.44
N ASP A 689 43.33 19.62 31.85
CA ASP A 689 44.76 19.28 31.90
C ASP A 689 45.65 20.41 31.33
N ASP A 690 45.13 21.20 30.39
CA ASP A 690 45.82 22.37 29.84
C ASP A 690 45.99 23.50 30.87
N ALA A 691 45.06 23.63 31.83
CA ALA A 691 45.12 24.63 32.89
C ALA A 691 46.34 24.45 33.81
N PHE A 692 46.89 23.24 33.87
CA PHE A 692 48.01 22.91 34.74
C PHE A 692 49.39 23.22 34.13
N LYS A 693 49.47 23.57 32.83
CA LYS A 693 50.75 23.82 32.14
C LYS A 693 51.60 24.94 32.75
N SER A 694 50.97 25.93 33.38
CA SER A 694 51.65 27.04 34.03
C SER A 694 52.20 26.71 35.43
N TYR A 695 51.95 25.51 35.95
CA TYR A 695 52.31 25.12 37.31
C TYR A 695 53.37 24.02 37.33
N ASN A 696 54.27 24.07 38.31
CA ASN A 696 55.26 23.01 38.53
C ASN A 696 54.59 21.82 39.26
N LEU A 697 54.03 20.89 38.48
CA LEU A 697 53.32 19.71 38.97
C LEU A 697 54.15 18.85 39.92
N THR A 698 55.47 18.73 39.72
CA THR A 698 56.33 17.93 40.60
C THR A 698 56.39 18.51 42.01
N SER A 699 56.50 19.83 42.13
CA SER A 699 56.47 20.53 43.42
C SER A 699 55.08 20.45 44.04
N LEU A 700 54.04 20.65 43.24
CA LEU A 700 52.67 20.71 43.72
C LEU A 700 52.16 19.35 44.18
N LEU A 701 52.57 18.26 43.53
CA LEU A 701 52.18 16.89 43.91
C LEU A 701 53.01 16.31 45.07
N ALA A 702 54.06 17.00 45.51
CA ALA A 702 54.90 16.59 46.64
C ALA A 702 54.38 17.10 48.00
N ASP A 703 53.64 18.21 47.99
CA ASP A 703 53.08 18.85 49.19
C ASP A 703 51.62 18.43 49.38
N VAL A 704 51.38 17.51 50.32
CA VAL A 704 50.05 16.94 50.57
C VAL A 704 49.08 17.97 51.16
N ASP A 705 49.56 18.87 52.03
CA ASP A 705 48.71 19.87 52.70
C ASP A 705 48.26 20.96 51.73
N ALA A 706 49.16 21.38 50.83
CA ALA A 706 48.81 22.28 49.72
C ALA A 706 47.80 21.64 48.76
N LEU A 707 47.97 20.36 48.42
CA LEU A 707 47.01 19.61 47.60
C LEU A 707 45.63 19.55 48.25
N GLN A 708 45.56 19.24 49.54
CA GLN A 708 44.29 19.19 50.26
C GLN A 708 43.58 20.53 50.26
N SER A 709 44.32 21.63 50.45
CA SER A 709 43.77 22.99 50.38
C SER A 709 43.22 23.33 49.00
N ILE A 710 43.98 22.99 47.93
CA ILE A 710 43.56 23.21 46.54
C ILE A 710 42.32 22.39 46.21
N VAL A 711 42.32 21.10 46.51
CA VAL A 711 41.17 20.22 46.23
C VAL A 711 39.94 20.68 47.02
N SER A 712 40.11 21.08 48.28
CA SER A 712 39.01 21.61 49.11
C SER A 712 38.40 22.89 48.55
N GLN A 713 39.20 23.77 47.94
CA GLN A 713 38.70 24.96 47.25
C GLN A 713 37.86 24.62 46.00
N HIS A 714 38.08 23.47 45.36
CA HIS A 714 37.32 23.06 44.17
C HIS A 714 36.11 22.19 44.48
N LEU A 715 35.90 21.84 45.76
CA LEU A 715 34.81 20.98 46.20
C LEU A 715 33.71 21.81 46.86
N ILE A 716 32.52 21.74 46.29
CA ILE A 716 31.32 22.38 46.81
C ILE A 716 30.42 21.27 47.37
N PRO A 717 30.22 21.19 48.70
CA PRO A 717 29.22 20.29 49.28
C PRO A 717 27.82 20.74 48.86
N VAL A 718 27.02 19.81 48.36
CA VAL A 718 25.63 20.09 47.98
C VAL A 718 24.71 19.36 48.94
N SER A 719 24.00 20.11 49.77
CA SER A 719 22.92 19.59 50.62
C SER A 719 21.67 19.36 49.76
N SER A 720 20.87 18.34 50.10
CA SER A 720 19.66 17.92 49.38
C SER A 720 18.83 19.07 48.80
N PRO A 721 18.41 19.02 47.52
CA PRO A 721 17.45 19.97 46.99
C PRO A 721 16.05 19.57 47.47
N VAL A 722 15.74 19.81 48.74
CA VAL A 722 14.36 19.77 49.26
C VAL A 722 14.21 20.81 50.37
N ASP A 723 14.18 22.08 50.01
CA ASP A 723 13.17 22.94 50.63
C ASP A 723 11.87 22.71 49.85
N ALA A 724 10.84 22.27 50.57
CA ALA A 724 9.51 21.96 50.07
C ALA A 724 8.74 23.18 49.49
N ASP A 725 9.44 24.30 49.27
CA ASP A 725 8.90 25.60 48.86
C ASP A 725 9.54 26.11 47.54
N SER A 726 10.19 25.22 46.78
CA SER A 726 10.75 25.57 45.47
C SER A 726 9.64 25.93 44.47
N THR A 727 9.72 27.16 43.96
CA THR A 727 8.76 27.70 43.00
C THR A 727 8.84 26.97 41.65
N LEU A 728 7.71 26.84 40.94
CA LEU A 728 7.61 26.23 39.59
C LEU A 728 8.74 26.59 38.59
N PRO A 729 9.29 27.82 38.56
CA PRO A 729 10.41 28.19 37.70
C PRO A 729 11.71 27.43 37.97
N GLN A 730 12.06 27.14 39.23
CA GLN A 730 13.26 26.37 39.57
C GLN A 730 13.13 24.91 39.17
N LEU A 731 11.91 24.37 39.23
CA LEU A 731 11.60 23.04 38.71
C LEU A 731 11.78 22.99 37.18
N LEU A 732 11.34 24.05 36.48
CA LEU A 732 11.45 24.18 35.02
C LEU A 732 12.90 24.43 34.54
N ASP A 733 13.73 25.12 35.32
CA ASP A 733 15.13 25.38 34.94
C ASP A 733 16.04 24.15 35.20
N ALA A 734 15.76 23.40 36.28
CA ALA A 734 16.38 22.10 36.54
C ALA A 734 16.01 21.04 35.48
N LEU A 735 14.81 21.15 34.90
CA LEU A 735 14.34 20.27 33.81
C LEU A 735 15.08 20.52 32.49
N ASN A 736 15.67 21.70 32.26
CA ASN A 736 16.14 22.07 30.92
C ASN A 736 17.65 21.89 30.67
N ASN A 737 18.51 21.91 31.69
CA ASN A 737 19.98 21.96 31.46
C ASN A 737 20.83 20.99 32.30
N ASN A 738 20.22 20.17 33.16
CA ASN A 738 20.89 19.15 33.99
C ASN A 738 22.18 19.64 34.66
N ARG A 739 22.20 20.91 35.10
CA ARG A 739 23.35 21.54 35.75
C ARG A 739 23.49 21.00 37.19
N PRO A 740 24.71 20.73 37.67
CA PRO A 740 24.94 20.29 39.04
C PRO A 740 24.73 21.41 40.08
N LEU A 741 24.84 22.68 39.66
CA LEU A 741 24.61 23.89 40.47
C LEU A 741 23.84 24.93 39.66
N SER A 742 23.08 25.80 40.32
CA SER A 742 22.54 27.00 39.66
C SER A 742 23.69 27.94 39.32
N LEU A 743 23.69 28.54 38.13
CA LEU A 743 24.74 29.47 37.72
C LEU A 743 24.21 30.90 37.62
N ASP A 744 23.27 31.26 38.49
CA ASP A 744 22.73 32.62 38.53
C ASP A 744 23.85 33.64 38.79
N ASP A 745 23.77 34.78 38.12
CA ASP A 745 24.75 35.85 38.30
C ASP A 745 24.76 36.31 39.77
N SER A 746 25.95 36.44 40.36
CA SER A 746 26.21 36.71 41.79
C SER A 746 25.87 35.59 42.78
N ALA A 747 25.49 34.39 42.33
CA ALA A 747 25.34 33.24 43.24
C ALA A 747 26.66 32.90 43.95
N THR A 748 26.61 32.69 45.26
CA THR A 748 27.78 32.37 46.08
C THR A 748 27.65 30.97 46.68
N TYR A 749 28.70 30.17 46.56
CA TYR A 749 28.76 28.78 47.01
C TYR A 749 29.92 28.58 47.98
N SER A 750 29.64 28.03 49.16
CA SER A 750 30.69 27.66 50.11
C SER A 750 31.38 26.38 49.68
N THR A 751 32.71 26.38 49.74
CA THR A 751 33.54 25.21 49.42
C THR A 751 33.92 24.48 50.70
N LEU A 752 34.57 23.33 50.56
CA LEU A 752 35.13 22.61 51.71
C LEU A 752 36.20 23.43 52.45
N LEU A 753 36.83 24.41 51.80
CA LEU A 753 37.82 25.30 52.43
C LEU A 753 37.17 26.42 53.26
N SER A 754 35.91 26.78 53.02
CA SER A 754 35.22 27.92 53.67
C SER A 754 35.25 27.92 55.19
N PRO A 755 35.12 26.78 55.92
CA PRO A 755 35.23 26.77 57.37
C PRO A 755 36.62 27.16 57.90
N SER A 756 37.67 26.91 57.09
CA SER A 756 39.07 27.14 57.46
C SER A 756 39.66 28.43 56.89
N SER A 757 38.98 29.09 55.94
CA SER A 757 39.47 30.30 55.27
C SER A 757 38.35 31.28 54.96
N ALA A 758 38.57 32.56 55.28
CA ALA A 758 37.66 33.65 54.92
C ALA A 758 37.48 33.86 53.41
N TYR A 759 38.35 33.24 52.59
CA TYR A 759 38.32 33.29 51.13
C TYR A 759 38.04 31.92 50.52
N GLY A 760 37.32 31.04 51.23
CA GLY A 760 36.94 29.72 50.70
C GLY A 760 35.72 29.76 49.77
N ASP A 761 34.86 30.77 49.86
CA ASP A 761 33.63 30.82 49.06
C ASP A 761 33.90 31.18 47.59
N ILE A 762 33.09 30.63 46.67
CA ILE A 762 33.14 30.88 45.24
C ILE A 762 31.92 31.68 44.81
N ILE A 763 32.12 32.68 43.95
CA ILE A 763 31.07 33.50 43.38
C ILE A 763 30.98 33.28 41.86
N VAL A 764 29.76 33.10 41.37
CA VAL A 764 29.43 32.99 39.95
C VAL A 764 29.19 34.38 39.38
N ARG A 765 29.73 34.65 38.19
CA ARG A 765 29.44 35.86 37.43
C ARG A 765 29.16 35.57 35.98
N TRP A 766 28.31 36.37 35.35
CA TRP A 766 28.09 36.34 33.92
C TRP A 766 28.91 37.43 33.23
N GLU A 767 29.97 37.05 32.51
CA GLU A 767 30.86 37.99 31.84
C GLU A 767 31.15 37.56 30.39
N ASN A 768 31.01 38.49 29.44
CA ASN A 768 31.29 38.28 28.00
C ASN A 768 30.61 37.05 27.38
N GLY A 769 29.38 36.74 27.81
CA GLY A 769 28.59 35.62 27.28
C GLY A 769 28.98 34.24 27.84
N SER A 770 29.75 34.20 28.94
CA SER A 770 30.11 32.95 29.64
C SER A 770 30.03 33.11 31.15
N TYR A 771 29.74 32.02 31.87
CA TYR A 771 29.83 31.99 33.33
C TYR A 771 31.31 31.92 33.74
N VAL A 772 31.69 32.75 34.70
CA VAL A 772 33.01 32.75 35.32
C VAL A 772 32.88 32.51 36.82
N LEU A 773 33.79 31.73 37.38
CA LEU A 773 33.84 31.35 38.79
C LEU A 773 35.08 31.99 39.41
N GLY A 774 34.87 32.84 40.41
CA GLY A 774 35.97 33.50 41.14
C GLY A 774 35.87 33.28 42.63
N ILE A 775 36.93 33.60 43.36
CA ILE A 775 36.92 33.54 44.83
C ILE A 775 36.23 34.79 45.40
N ASN A 776 35.25 34.58 46.26
CA ASN A 776 34.50 35.67 46.90
C ASN A 776 35.42 36.50 47.82
N GLY A 777 35.29 37.82 47.81
CA GLY A 777 36.12 38.73 48.61
C GLY A 777 37.61 38.82 48.21
N ALA A 778 38.12 37.91 47.37
CA ALA A 778 39.54 37.87 47.03
C ALA A 778 40.00 39.17 46.35
N ARG A 779 41.13 39.70 46.86
CA ARG A 779 41.76 40.97 46.43
C ARG A 779 40.84 42.21 46.48
N GLY A 780 39.67 42.14 47.14
CA GLY A 780 38.67 43.21 47.17
C GLY A 780 37.88 43.36 45.86
N THR A 781 37.91 42.34 45.00
CA THR A 781 37.30 42.37 43.66
C THR A 781 36.10 41.42 43.52
N ASN A 782 35.74 40.71 44.60
CA ASN A 782 34.67 39.73 44.66
C ASN A 782 34.68 38.76 43.47
N GLY A 783 35.86 38.27 43.07
CA GLY A 783 36.00 37.33 41.94
C GLY A 783 36.41 37.93 40.59
N ASN A 784 36.61 39.26 40.42
CA ASN A 784 37.05 39.83 39.14
C ASN A 784 38.54 39.66 38.83
N ALA A 785 39.40 39.51 39.84
CA ALA A 785 40.86 39.45 39.64
C ALA A 785 41.39 38.03 39.38
N ASP A 786 40.77 37.00 39.98
CA ASP A 786 41.15 35.58 39.86
C ASP A 786 39.87 34.78 39.59
N TRP A 787 39.55 34.58 38.30
CA TRP A 787 38.40 33.79 37.86
C TRP A 787 38.79 32.71 36.85
N ALA A 788 37.96 31.68 36.78
CA ALA A 788 38.01 30.59 35.82
C ALA A 788 36.70 30.54 35.02
N ARG A 789 36.78 30.40 33.70
CA ARG A 789 35.62 30.27 32.82
C ARG A 789 35.03 28.88 32.93
N VAL A 790 33.71 28.78 33.01
CA VAL A 790 32.99 27.51 32.87
C VAL A 790 32.95 27.12 31.40
N LEU A 791 33.46 25.93 31.10
CA LEU A 791 33.51 25.37 29.75
C LEU A 791 32.35 24.38 29.51
N ALA A 792 32.09 23.51 30.48
CA ALA A 792 31.09 22.45 30.38
C ALA A 792 30.64 21.99 31.78
N TRP A 793 29.60 21.18 31.83
CA TRP A 793 29.14 20.55 33.06
C TRP A 793 28.57 19.16 32.81
N GLY A 794 28.43 18.38 33.88
CA GLY A 794 27.73 17.11 33.89
C GLY A 794 27.34 16.73 35.30
N ARG A 795 26.13 16.21 35.47
CA ARG A 795 25.60 15.78 36.76
C ARG A 795 26.01 14.34 37.07
N SER A 796 26.37 14.05 38.32
CA SER A 796 26.63 12.66 38.75
C SER A 796 25.34 11.94 39.13
N THR A 797 25.30 10.62 38.95
CA THR A 797 24.19 9.79 39.47
C THR A 797 24.49 9.21 40.85
N THR A 798 25.76 9.20 41.26
CA THR A 798 26.16 8.81 42.62
C THR A 798 25.72 9.83 43.67
N GLY A 799 25.61 9.39 44.92
CA GLY A 799 25.29 10.26 46.04
C GLY A 799 23.87 10.83 46.05
N GLY A 800 22.89 10.08 45.52
CA GLY A 800 21.49 10.52 45.40
C GLY A 800 21.20 11.37 44.16
N GLY A 801 22.14 11.42 43.21
CA GLY A 801 22.03 12.26 42.01
C GLY A 801 22.24 13.74 42.31
N ILE A 802 22.93 14.08 43.39
CA ILE A 802 23.16 15.45 43.85
C ILE A 802 24.64 15.77 43.61
N GLY A 803 24.92 16.87 42.92
CA GLY A 803 26.27 17.27 42.54
C GLY A 803 26.70 16.82 41.14
N GLY A 804 28.00 16.93 40.85
CA GLY A 804 28.56 16.63 39.53
C GLY A 804 29.89 17.33 39.28
N VAL A 805 30.23 17.52 38.00
CA VAL A 805 31.47 18.17 37.58
C VAL A 805 31.14 19.42 36.77
N ILE A 806 31.82 20.51 37.09
CA ILE A 806 31.86 21.73 36.26
C ILE A 806 33.28 21.87 35.74
N GLN A 807 33.44 21.79 34.42
CA GLN A 807 34.74 21.95 33.77
C GLN A 807 35.10 23.43 33.70
N ILE A 808 36.31 23.77 34.13
CA ILE A 808 36.84 25.13 34.13
C ILE A 808 38.16 25.24 33.35
N ASP A 809 38.45 26.42 32.83
CA ASP A 809 39.65 26.68 32.01
C ASP A 809 40.93 26.94 32.82
N ARG A 810 40.81 27.21 34.12
CA ARG A 810 41.92 27.58 35.02
C ARG A 810 41.79 26.94 36.39
N LEU A 811 42.93 26.67 37.04
CA LEU A 811 42.98 26.19 38.42
C LEU A 811 42.73 27.36 39.40
N ILE A 812 41.78 27.21 40.31
CA ILE A 812 41.46 28.22 41.34
C ILE A 812 42.36 27.99 42.55
N MET A 813 43.43 28.78 42.68
CA MET A 813 44.35 28.68 43.80
C MET A 813 43.76 29.33 45.07
N PRO A 814 43.79 28.66 46.25
CA PRO A 814 43.36 29.27 47.51
C PRO A 814 44.06 30.61 47.75
N TYR A 815 43.28 31.65 48.06
CA TYR A 815 43.83 32.98 48.31
C TYR A 815 44.18 33.14 49.79
N TYR A 816 45.47 33.35 50.06
CA TYR A 816 45.97 33.77 51.36
C TYR A 816 46.35 35.26 51.26
N PRO A 817 45.80 36.15 52.10
CA PRO A 817 46.20 37.55 52.09
C PRO A 817 47.68 37.66 52.44
N THR A 818 48.39 38.60 51.82
CA THR A 818 49.76 38.90 52.23
C THR A 818 49.77 39.39 53.68
N ASN A 819 50.76 38.97 54.49
CA ASN A 819 50.90 39.29 55.93
C ASN A 819 50.69 40.80 56.26
N TRP A 820 50.88 41.69 55.28
CA TRP A 820 50.62 43.12 55.39
C TRP A 820 49.15 43.49 55.63
N ARG A 821 48.17 42.77 55.06
CA ARG A 821 46.74 43.10 55.29
C ARG A 821 46.25 42.61 56.65
N GLU A 822 46.75 41.48 57.12
CA GLU A 822 46.29 40.85 58.38
C GLU A 822 47.02 41.43 59.60
N TYR A 823 48.33 41.70 59.50
CA TYR A 823 49.14 42.25 60.60
C TYR A 823 49.60 43.70 60.38
N GLY A 824 49.67 44.17 59.13
CA GLY A 824 50.19 45.51 58.83
C GLY A 824 49.24 46.64 59.26
N VAL A 825 47.92 46.48 59.14
CA VAL A 825 46.96 47.50 59.62
C VAL A 825 47.01 47.64 61.16
N PRO A 826 46.94 46.56 61.96
CA PRO A 826 47.15 46.63 63.40
C PRO A 826 48.51 47.22 63.80
N VAL A 827 49.58 46.87 63.08
CA VAL A 827 50.93 47.39 63.34
C VAL A 827 51.03 48.87 62.99
N VAL A 828 50.48 49.33 61.88
CA VAL A 828 50.49 50.76 61.49
C VAL A 828 49.63 51.59 62.44
N VAL A 829 48.45 51.09 62.82
CA VAL A 829 47.60 51.74 63.84
C VAL A 829 48.30 51.74 65.20
N GLY A 830 49.00 50.67 65.56
CA GLY A 830 49.84 50.59 66.76
C GLY A 830 50.99 51.61 66.72
N ILE A 831 51.72 51.70 65.61
CA ILE A 831 52.82 52.66 65.41
C ILE A 831 52.29 54.10 65.43
N LEU A 832 51.17 54.40 64.75
CA LEU A 832 50.52 55.71 64.77
C LEU A 832 50.00 56.06 66.17
N GLY A 833 49.43 55.09 66.88
CA GLY A 833 48.99 55.26 68.27
C GLY A 833 50.16 55.59 69.19
N VAL A 834 51.27 54.85 69.08
CA VAL A 834 52.51 55.14 69.82
C VAL A 834 53.08 56.50 69.43
N ALA A 835 53.08 56.87 68.14
CA ALA A 835 53.55 58.18 67.68
C ALA A 835 52.68 59.33 68.20
N LEU A 836 51.36 59.16 68.24
CA LEU A 836 50.42 60.13 68.82
C LEU A 836 50.62 60.29 70.33
N ILE A 837 50.83 59.18 71.05
CA ILE A 837 51.15 59.21 72.48
C ILE A 837 52.48 59.92 72.71
N CYS A 838 53.51 59.62 71.92
CA CYS A 838 54.80 60.31 71.99
C CYS A 838 54.68 61.80 71.66
N ALA A 839 53.91 62.18 70.63
CA ALA A 839 53.65 63.57 70.28
C ALA A 839 52.87 64.31 71.38
N PHE A 840 51.91 63.64 72.02
CA PHE A 840 51.20 64.17 73.19
C PHE A 840 52.17 64.45 74.35
N PHE A 841 53.04 63.50 74.71
CA PHE A 841 54.03 63.70 75.77
C PHE A 841 55.10 64.74 75.42
N LEU A 842 55.52 64.84 74.15
CA LEU A 842 56.40 65.91 73.68
C LEU A 842 55.71 67.28 73.72
N GLY A 843 54.41 67.34 73.40
CA GLY A 843 53.57 68.53 73.54
C GLY A 843 53.43 68.99 74.99
N VAL A 844 53.16 68.07 75.92
CA VAL A 844 53.13 68.34 77.37
C VAL A 844 54.48 68.88 77.84
N ARG A 845 55.59 68.27 77.41
CA ARG A 845 56.96 68.74 77.72
C ARG A 845 57.25 70.14 77.17
N ALA A 846 56.72 70.49 75.99
CA ALA A 846 56.90 71.81 75.39
C ALA A 846 56.06 72.88 76.11
N VAL A 847 54.84 72.55 76.55
CA VAL A 847 53.97 73.47 77.32
C VAL A 847 54.53 73.72 78.72
N TRP A 848 55.05 72.69 79.41
CA TRP A 848 55.66 72.85 80.74
C TRP A 848 57.00 73.58 80.76
N ARG A 849 57.69 73.75 79.62
CA ARG A 849 58.90 74.58 79.54
C ARG A 849 58.61 76.07 79.34
N LYS A 850 57.36 76.46 79.08
CA LYS A 850 56.99 77.86 78.80
C LYS A 850 56.50 78.66 80.02
N ASP A 851 56.11 78.00 81.11
CA ASP A 851 55.52 78.64 82.31
C ASP A 851 56.36 78.49 83.59
N ALA A 852 57.68 78.32 83.47
CA ALA A 852 58.60 78.36 84.61
C ALA A 852 59.56 79.56 84.51
N THR A 853 59.01 80.77 84.58
CA THR A 853 59.74 81.99 84.93
C THR A 853 58.98 82.75 86.02
N GLU A 854 59.47 82.59 87.25
CA GLU A 854 59.40 83.49 88.41
C GLU A 854 58.06 84.11 88.84
N ALA A 855 57.54 83.62 89.97
CA ALA A 855 56.94 84.48 90.99
C ALA A 855 57.47 84.04 92.36
N THR A 856 58.40 84.84 92.89
CA THR A 856 58.96 84.82 94.24
C THR A 856 57.94 85.34 95.24
N TYR A 857 57.69 84.63 96.34
CA TYR A 857 57.29 85.24 97.61
C TYR A 857 57.93 84.48 98.77
N GLU A 858 58.62 85.25 99.60
CA GLU A 858 59.48 84.85 100.72
C GLU A 858 58.70 84.53 102.02
N PRO A 859 59.38 83.95 103.03
CA PRO A 859 58.77 83.18 104.12
C PRO A 859 58.56 84.00 105.39
N VAL A 860 57.52 83.69 106.18
CA VAL A 860 57.45 84.08 107.60
C VAL A 860 56.71 83.01 108.42
N GLY A 861 57.47 82.34 109.29
CA GLY A 861 57.15 82.08 110.69
C GLY A 861 55.89 81.31 111.10
N GLY A 862 56.10 80.10 111.63
CA GLY A 862 55.96 79.92 113.09
C GLY A 862 54.71 79.24 113.66
N PHE A 863 54.98 78.11 114.31
CA PHE A 863 54.37 77.58 115.55
C PHE A 863 53.12 76.67 115.52
N GLY A 864 53.27 75.57 116.31
CA GLY A 864 52.23 74.63 116.79
C GLY A 864 52.33 73.27 116.09
N ARG A 865 52.94 72.19 116.62
CA ARG A 865 52.67 71.48 117.89
C ARG A 865 51.17 71.37 118.13
N ASP A 866 50.57 70.24 118.45
CA ASP A 866 50.98 68.88 118.75
C ASP A 866 49.62 68.16 118.90
N ASP A 867 49.67 66.85 118.98
CA ASP A 867 48.81 66.05 119.86
C ASP A 867 47.55 65.34 119.32
N ILE A 868 47.70 64.01 119.39
CA ILE A 868 46.84 63.03 120.07
C ILE A 868 45.75 62.45 119.16
N ASP A 869 45.78 61.18 118.76
CA ASP A 869 46.18 59.86 119.33
C ASP A 869 44.89 59.02 119.44
N ASP A 870 44.90 57.91 118.70
CA ASP A 870 44.44 56.54 119.02
C ASP A 870 43.22 56.28 119.93
N PRO A 871 42.44 55.22 119.62
CA PRO A 871 42.93 53.84 119.81
C PRO A 871 42.79 52.89 118.62
#